data_AF-A0A2P6TJ28-F1
#
_entry.id   AF-A0A2P6TJ28-F1
#
_cell.length_a   1.000
_cell.length_b   1.000
_cell.length_c   1.000
_cell.angle_alpha   90.00
_cell.angle_beta   90.00
_cell.angle_gamma   90.00
#
_symmetry.space_group_name_H-M   'P 1'
#
loop_
_entity.id
_entity.type
_entity.pdbx_description
1 polymer ?
#
loop_
_entity_poly.entity_id
_entity_poly.type
_entity_poly.pdbx_seq_one_letter_code
_entity_poly.pdbx_strand_id
1 'polypeptide(L)'
;MFRAGHSGSADPADPAAAATAADGTAHLVWFRAGDLRLADHEPLHTAASCLQKQLTSDNDLVGQPAPLLLPFFCLDERQLAAAPHSLLGLPQLGPHRLRLLLEASASLRAALQALDSDLLWQEGRPEALVGRLVALAAAAGSRAVALHHHVQPGRQSAQLEDAVTAEFFAAAEARGLPCSIHRCWGHSLCHPADLPYHLWGSAATGGNSGSGSDSGSGSNGASLPNAAAGVAAAAAALQRLEVLTQQQFSELQPAGSDSRDERSVVPFSMGEQQGLQRLRYYLGLEPSSGQPSGTLAAGPPAPIASYAESRMGPWGVDSSAKLSPFLALGCLSPRMVYWEVQRLAAAERAAVKGAVGVPRAAAAGGSAAAGGSAAAVAAAAGGSAEAEEQPVWREPQKGDTWRWLLMHLGIRDFFIFSAMQNEAALERAEGMSGRPAEWQEDAARFQRWARGQTGLPFVDACMRELAATGWMSNRGRQNVANLLSKALRLDWRLGAEVFASLLADHDWTLNTTNWAYNSGVGADPRDRVFRTVTQGQRYDPEARLIRAWLPELAGLPADLAHQPWAATPEQLAAARLCLGEQPTAGAAADAAPPDAAQIEAAAAGTAAEAAAAEHGQLVYPMPVVDPATQVGKGPKARSK
;
A
#
# COMPACT_ATOMS: atom_id res chain seq x y z
N MET A 1 25.17 5.59 24.16
CA MET A 1 24.39 5.81 25.39
C MET A 1 22.89 5.82 25.04
N PHE A 2 22.41 4.72 24.43
CA PHE A 2 21.02 4.27 24.53
C PHE A 2 21.07 3.16 25.58
N ARG A 3 20.38 3.34 26.71
CA ARG A 3 20.46 2.41 27.83
C ARG A 3 19.83 1.08 27.43
N ALA A 4 20.69 0.07 27.32
CA ALA A 4 20.40 -1.25 27.84
C ALA A 4 19.80 -1.10 29.25
N GLY A 5 18.57 -1.55 29.44
CA GLY A 5 17.84 -1.32 30.69
C GLY A 5 16.39 -1.76 30.62
N HIS A 6 16.12 -2.97 30.13
CA HIS A 6 14.98 -3.78 30.54
C HIS A 6 15.45 -5.24 30.62
N SER A 7 16.30 -5.53 31.61
CA SER A 7 16.43 -6.87 32.15
C SER A 7 15.40 -7.01 33.26
N GLY A 8 14.39 -7.86 33.08
CA GLY A 8 13.50 -8.27 34.17
C GLY A 8 12.04 -8.53 33.83
N SER A 9 11.75 -9.37 32.83
CA SER A 9 10.79 -10.50 32.90
C SER A 9 10.15 -10.82 31.55
N ALA A 10 10.29 -12.09 31.15
CA ALA A 10 9.64 -12.82 30.06
C ALA A 10 9.81 -12.30 28.62
N ASP A 11 10.75 -12.96 27.93
CA ASP A 11 10.76 -13.19 26.48
C ASP A 11 9.45 -13.91 26.06
N PRO A 12 8.59 -13.36 25.17
CA PRO A 12 7.36 -14.01 24.73
C PRO A 12 7.59 -14.84 23.46
N ALA A 13 8.74 -15.48 23.32
CA ALA A 13 8.97 -16.56 22.36
C ALA A 13 8.48 -17.92 22.92
N ASP A 14 7.35 -17.93 23.64
CA ASP A 14 6.72 -19.16 24.12
C ASP A 14 5.26 -19.26 23.61
N PRO A 15 4.99 -20.08 22.58
CA PRO A 15 3.63 -20.44 22.20
C PRO A 15 2.91 -21.30 23.26
N ALA A 16 3.56 -21.63 24.38
CA ALA A 16 3.01 -22.31 25.54
C ALA A 16 2.83 -21.43 26.79
N ALA A 17 3.05 -20.11 26.72
CA ALA A 17 2.51 -19.16 27.71
C ALA A 17 1.00 -18.90 27.45
N ALA A 18 0.27 -19.97 27.16
CA ALA A 18 -1.17 -20.01 27.28
C ALA A 18 -1.50 -19.88 28.77
N ALA A 19 -1.59 -18.63 29.24
CA ALA A 19 -2.55 -18.33 30.29
C ALA A 19 -3.89 -18.87 29.76
N THR A 20 -4.33 -19.99 30.31
CA THR A 20 -5.72 -20.43 30.23
C THR A 20 -6.54 -19.21 30.59
N ALA A 21 -7.16 -18.56 29.58
CA ALA A 21 -7.98 -17.38 29.79
C ALA A 21 -8.96 -17.74 30.90
N ALA A 22 -8.84 -17.06 32.04
CA ALA A 22 -9.66 -17.37 33.20
C ALA A 22 -11.14 -17.23 32.81
N ASP A 23 -12.00 -18.11 33.30
CA ASP A 23 -13.44 -18.04 33.04
C ASP A 23 -13.98 -16.62 33.30
N GLY A 24 -14.64 -16.02 32.30
CA GLY A 24 -15.18 -14.66 32.38
C GLY A 24 -14.20 -13.54 31.97
N THR A 25 -13.25 -13.83 31.08
CA THR A 25 -12.34 -12.82 30.52
C THR A 25 -13.05 -12.00 29.43
N ALA A 26 -12.91 -10.67 29.47
CA ALA A 26 -13.27 -9.81 28.35
C ALA A 26 -12.08 -9.63 27.40
N HIS A 27 -12.32 -9.85 26.11
CA HIS A 27 -11.34 -9.75 25.05
C HIS A 27 -11.55 -8.47 24.25
N LEU A 28 -10.62 -7.52 24.34
CA LEU A 28 -10.63 -6.26 23.61
C LEU A 28 -9.79 -6.45 22.34
N VAL A 29 -10.35 -6.28 21.15
CA VAL A 29 -9.63 -6.40 19.88
C VAL A 29 -9.47 -5.04 19.25
N TRP A 30 -8.24 -4.52 19.24
CA TRP A 30 -7.94 -3.21 18.70
C TRP A 30 -7.60 -3.29 17.21
N PHE A 31 -8.48 -2.77 16.38
CA PHE A 31 -8.27 -2.54 14.96
C PHE A 31 -7.65 -1.16 14.73
N ARG A 32 -6.75 -1.09 13.74
CA ARG A 32 -6.05 0.13 13.31
C ARG A 32 -6.08 0.27 11.80
N ALA A 33 -5.68 1.44 11.30
CA ALA A 33 -5.34 1.58 9.89
C ALA A 33 -4.17 0.61 9.59
N GLY A 34 -4.41 -0.44 8.81
CA GLY A 34 -3.44 -1.51 8.53
C GLY A 34 -3.96 -2.93 8.79
N ASP A 35 -5.12 -3.09 9.43
CA ASP A 35 -5.73 -4.41 9.66
C ASP A 35 -7.26 -4.45 9.63
N LEU A 36 -7.91 -3.58 8.85
CA LEU A 36 -9.38 -3.51 8.74
C LEU A 36 -10.01 -4.66 7.93
N ARG A 37 -9.91 -5.89 8.46
CA ARG A 37 -10.42 -7.14 7.86
C ARG A 37 -10.70 -8.20 8.92
N LEU A 38 -11.49 -9.22 8.56
CA LEU A 38 -11.73 -10.40 9.37
C LEU A 38 -10.81 -11.57 9.00
N ALA A 39 -10.57 -11.81 7.71
CA ALA A 39 -9.70 -12.87 7.26
C ALA A 39 -8.23 -12.59 7.61
N ASP A 40 -7.48 -13.65 7.92
CA ASP A 40 -6.05 -13.53 8.26
C ASP A 40 -5.75 -12.44 9.31
N HIS A 41 -6.61 -12.38 10.33
CA HIS A 41 -6.54 -11.45 11.46
C HIS A 41 -6.30 -12.22 12.76
N GLU A 42 -5.02 -12.47 13.06
CA GLU A 42 -4.60 -13.33 14.19
C GLU A 42 -5.07 -12.83 15.56
N PRO A 43 -5.05 -11.52 15.89
CA PRO A 43 -5.60 -11.02 17.16
C PRO A 43 -7.08 -11.36 17.35
N LEU A 44 -7.87 -11.25 16.28
CA LEU A 44 -9.30 -11.55 16.31
C LEU A 44 -9.53 -13.05 16.45
N HIS A 45 -8.79 -13.85 15.68
CA HIS A 45 -8.86 -15.31 15.76
C HIS A 45 -8.49 -15.84 17.15
N THR A 46 -7.45 -15.28 17.76
CA THR A 46 -6.98 -15.63 19.11
C THR A 46 -8.05 -15.30 20.13
N ALA A 47 -8.56 -14.07 20.12
CA ALA A 47 -9.63 -13.62 21.01
C ALA A 47 -10.89 -14.51 20.89
N ALA A 48 -11.35 -14.76 19.68
CA ALA A 48 -12.50 -15.61 19.40
C ALA A 48 -12.30 -17.06 19.86
N SER A 49 -11.10 -17.62 19.64
CA SER A 49 -10.78 -18.99 20.05
C SER A 49 -10.72 -19.15 21.57
N CYS A 50 -10.18 -18.15 22.28
CA CYS A 50 -10.22 -18.09 23.74
C CYS A 50 -11.66 -18.02 24.26
N LEU A 51 -12.49 -17.22 23.60
CA LEU A 51 -13.90 -17.04 23.95
C LEU A 51 -14.71 -18.32 23.73
N GLN A 52 -14.52 -18.99 22.58
CA GLN A 52 -15.18 -20.27 22.28
C GLN A 52 -14.87 -21.33 23.33
N LYS A 53 -13.60 -21.41 23.80
CA LYS A 53 -13.21 -22.34 24.86
C LYS A 53 -13.95 -22.09 26.18
N GLN A 54 -14.17 -20.82 26.54
CA GLN A 54 -14.94 -20.43 27.74
C GLN A 54 -16.43 -20.78 27.63
N LEU A 55 -17.00 -20.81 26.42
CA LEU A 55 -18.40 -21.16 26.19
C LEU A 55 -18.66 -22.68 26.17
N THR A 56 -17.63 -23.49 25.88
CA THR A 56 -17.74 -24.96 25.73
C THR A 56 -17.34 -25.76 26.97
N SER A 57 -16.73 -25.14 27.98
CA SER A 57 -16.52 -25.81 29.27
C SER A 57 -17.88 -26.03 29.94
N ASP A 58 -18.18 -27.27 30.35
CA ASP A 58 -19.42 -27.74 31.02
C ASP A 58 -19.73 -27.06 32.38
N ASN A 59 -19.28 -25.82 32.62
CA ASN A 59 -19.70 -25.03 33.75
C ASN A 59 -21.08 -24.43 33.43
N ASP A 60 -22.08 -24.80 34.24
CA ASP A 60 -23.39 -24.14 34.29
C ASP A 60 -23.22 -22.61 34.15
N LEU A 61 -23.49 -22.06 32.96
CA LEU A 61 -23.53 -20.62 32.71
C LEU A 61 -24.68 -19.93 33.47
N VAL A 62 -25.45 -20.69 34.25
CA VAL A 62 -26.52 -20.21 35.12
C VAL A 62 -25.90 -19.35 36.23
N GLY A 63 -25.87 -18.03 36.00
CA GLY A 63 -25.42 -17.04 36.98
C GLY A 63 -23.98 -16.55 36.81
N GLN A 64 -23.26 -16.96 35.75
CA GLN A 64 -21.94 -16.39 35.42
C GLN A 64 -22.07 -15.28 34.36
N PRO A 65 -21.26 -14.20 34.44
CA PRO A 65 -21.25 -13.15 33.43
C PRO A 65 -20.78 -13.72 32.09
N ALA A 66 -21.50 -13.41 31.01
CA ALA A 66 -21.15 -13.87 29.67
C ALA A 66 -19.77 -13.31 29.29
N PRO A 67 -18.88 -14.13 28.73
CA PRO A 67 -17.57 -13.66 28.31
C PRO A 67 -17.73 -12.70 27.12
N LEU A 68 -16.98 -11.59 27.13
CA LEU A 68 -17.18 -10.47 26.21
C LEU A 68 -16.08 -10.42 25.15
N LEU A 69 -16.45 -10.10 23.92
CA LEU A 69 -15.51 -9.75 22.85
C LEU A 69 -15.88 -8.37 22.32
N LEU A 70 -14.93 -7.44 22.44
CA LEU A 70 -15.11 -6.01 22.20
C LEU A 70 -14.16 -5.55 21.07
N PRO A 71 -14.53 -5.73 19.80
CA PRO A 71 -13.84 -5.09 18.67
C PRO A 71 -13.93 -3.57 18.78
N PHE A 72 -12.80 -2.88 18.62
CA PHE A 72 -12.80 -1.42 18.59
C PHE A 72 -11.79 -0.83 17.62
N PHE A 73 -12.11 0.35 17.10
CA PHE A 73 -11.30 1.18 16.23
C PHE A 73 -11.38 2.62 16.72
N CYS A 74 -10.23 3.29 16.77
CA CYS A 74 -10.15 4.68 17.16
C CYS A 74 -9.52 5.51 16.03
N LEU A 75 -10.24 6.52 15.55
CA LEU A 75 -9.65 7.56 14.70
C LEU A 75 -8.83 8.48 15.59
N ASP A 76 -7.50 8.30 15.56
CA ASP A 76 -6.59 9.07 16.39
C ASP A 76 -6.54 10.54 15.93
N GLU A 77 -7.06 11.44 16.76
CA GLU A 77 -7.10 12.89 16.49
C GLU A 77 -5.71 13.47 16.15
N ARG A 78 -4.61 12.86 16.65
CA ARG A 78 -3.24 13.28 16.32
C ARG A 78 -2.94 13.18 14.83
N GLN A 79 -3.57 12.23 14.14
CA GLN A 79 -3.35 11.98 12.72
C GLN A 79 -4.05 13.04 11.85
N LEU A 80 -5.12 13.66 12.35
CA LEU A 80 -5.85 14.74 11.66
C LEU A 80 -5.09 16.07 11.68
N ALA A 81 -4.07 16.18 12.53
CA ALA A 81 -3.19 17.34 12.63
C ALA A 81 -1.80 17.07 12.06
N ALA A 82 -1.02 18.14 11.90
CA ALA A 82 0.39 18.04 11.58
C ALA A 82 1.17 17.36 12.71
N ALA A 83 2.13 16.51 12.35
CA ALA A 83 3.03 15.91 13.32
C ALA A 83 3.91 17.01 13.97
N PRO A 84 4.33 16.86 15.24
CA PRO A 84 5.22 17.84 15.89
C PRO A 84 6.55 18.09 15.16
N HIS A 85 6.99 17.14 14.35
CA HIS A 85 8.23 17.19 13.55
C HIS A 85 7.97 17.42 12.05
N SER A 86 6.75 17.84 11.70
CA SER A 86 6.35 18.18 10.33
C SER A 86 7.19 19.33 9.80
N LEU A 87 7.69 19.19 8.57
CA LEU A 87 8.45 20.20 7.85
C LEU A 87 7.53 21.18 7.12
N LEU A 88 6.32 20.76 6.76
CA LEU A 88 5.38 21.51 5.93
C LEU A 88 4.10 21.93 6.66
N GLY A 89 3.88 21.45 7.88
CA GLY A 89 2.63 21.64 8.62
C GLY A 89 1.45 20.85 8.04
N LEU A 90 1.70 19.80 7.24
CA LEU A 90 0.64 19.01 6.60
C LEU A 90 0.03 17.98 7.56
N PRO A 91 -1.28 17.72 7.49
CA PRO A 91 -1.90 16.67 8.30
C PRO A 91 -1.32 15.32 7.92
N GLN A 92 -1.07 14.49 8.93
CA GLN A 92 -0.53 13.15 8.71
C GLN A 92 -1.50 12.29 7.92
N LEU A 93 -2.79 12.37 8.21
CA LEU A 93 -3.90 11.74 7.51
C LEU A 93 -4.64 12.80 6.68
N GLY A 94 -4.29 12.93 5.40
CA GLY A 94 -5.00 13.82 4.48
C GLY A 94 -6.35 13.27 4.03
N PRO A 95 -7.14 14.08 3.29
CA PRO A 95 -8.56 13.84 3.06
C PRO A 95 -8.84 12.58 2.23
N HIS A 96 -8.00 12.29 1.23
CA HIS A 96 -8.14 11.07 0.42
C HIS A 96 -8.06 9.82 1.28
N ARG A 97 -7.03 9.71 2.11
CA ARG A 97 -6.85 8.54 2.96
C ARG A 97 -7.84 8.50 4.12
N LEU A 98 -8.23 9.65 4.68
CA LEU A 98 -9.30 9.74 5.68
C LEU A 98 -10.60 9.14 5.13
N ARG A 99 -11.02 9.55 3.93
CA ARG A 99 -12.22 9.02 3.28
C ARG A 99 -12.15 7.50 3.11
N LEU A 100 -11.04 6.98 2.58
CA LEU A 100 -10.87 5.54 2.37
C LEU A 100 -10.82 4.76 3.69
N LEU A 101 -10.19 5.31 4.73
CA LEU A 101 -10.16 4.74 6.07
C LEU A 101 -11.56 4.63 6.67
N LEU A 102 -12.34 5.69 6.53
CA LEU A 102 -13.73 5.72 6.93
C LEU A 102 -14.52 4.62 6.20
N GLU A 103 -14.48 4.58 4.86
CA GLU A 103 -15.15 3.53 4.07
C GLU A 103 -14.75 2.11 4.50
N ALA A 104 -13.44 1.87 4.70
CA ALA A 104 -12.93 0.58 5.15
C ALA A 104 -13.44 0.20 6.55
N SER A 105 -13.46 1.14 7.50
CA SER A 105 -13.95 0.89 8.86
C SER A 105 -15.46 0.62 8.88
N ALA A 106 -16.24 1.31 8.04
CA ALA A 106 -17.67 1.04 7.88
C ALA A 106 -17.92 -0.34 7.26
N SER A 107 -17.12 -0.75 6.27
CA SER A 107 -17.18 -2.10 5.72
C SER A 107 -16.83 -3.18 6.75
N LEU A 108 -15.81 -2.96 7.60
CA LEU A 108 -15.46 -3.87 8.69
C LEU A 108 -16.59 -3.97 9.70
N ARG A 109 -17.19 -2.84 10.10
CA ARG A 109 -18.34 -2.80 10.99
C ARG A 109 -19.51 -3.62 10.44
N ALA A 110 -19.87 -3.43 9.18
CA ALA A 110 -20.93 -4.20 8.53
C ALA A 110 -20.62 -5.71 8.49
N ALA A 111 -19.36 -6.09 8.26
CA ALA A 111 -18.93 -7.48 8.30
C ALA A 111 -19.02 -8.09 9.71
N LEU A 112 -18.69 -7.32 10.74
CA LEU A 112 -18.86 -7.72 12.15
C LEU A 112 -20.35 -7.84 12.51
N GLN A 113 -21.19 -6.90 12.10
CA GLN A 113 -22.65 -6.95 12.32
C GLN A 113 -23.31 -8.16 11.66
N ALA A 114 -22.82 -8.59 10.49
CA ALA A 114 -23.27 -9.83 9.86
C ALA A 114 -22.91 -11.10 10.66
N LEU A 115 -22.04 -10.97 11.68
CA LEU A 115 -21.63 -12.00 12.63
C LEU A 115 -22.19 -11.74 14.04
N ASP A 116 -23.32 -11.02 14.15
CA ASP A 116 -23.99 -10.62 15.40
C ASP A 116 -23.10 -9.80 16.37
N SER A 117 -22.03 -9.21 15.84
CA SER A 117 -21.10 -8.32 16.52
C SER A 117 -21.37 -6.84 16.27
N ASP A 118 -20.49 -5.98 16.79
CA ASP A 118 -20.33 -4.64 16.27
C ASP A 118 -18.86 -4.19 16.38
N LEU A 119 -18.52 -3.08 15.71
CA LEU A 119 -17.24 -2.39 15.87
C LEU A 119 -17.45 -1.15 16.72
N LEU A 120 -16.75 -1.05 17.85
CA LEU A 120 -16.68 0.22 18.58
C LEU A 120 -15.82 1.20 17.82
N TRP A 121 -16.46 2.11 17.10
CA TRP A 121 -15.82 3.21 16.39
C TRP A 121 -15.89 4.50 17.20
N GLN A 122 -14.77 5.21 17.37
CA GLN A 122 -14.74 6.53 18.01
C GLN A 122 -13.58 7.40 17.52
N GLU A 123 -13.75 8.72 17.49
CA GLU A 123 -12.66 9.69 17.38
C GLU A 123 -12.09 10.07 18.75
N GLY A 124 -10.76 10.22 18.82
CA GLY A 124 -10.05 10.72 19.99
C GLY A 124 -8.77 9.94 20.26
N ARG A 125 -8.36 9.84 21.52
CA ARG A 125 -7.15 9.10 21.92
C ARG A 125 -7.44 7.60 22.09
N PRO A 126 -6.75 6.70 21.36
CA PRO A 126 -6.88 5.25 21.55
C PRO A 126 -6.64 4.81 23.00
N GLU A 127 -5.67 5.43 23.69
CA GLU A 127 -5.38 5.19 25.10
C GLU A 127 -6.60 5.50 26.00
N ALA A 128 -7.26 6.64 25.80
CA ALA A 128 -8.46 6.98 26.57
C ALA A 128 -9.63 6.03 26.29
N LEU A 129 -9.75 5.53 25.06
CA LEU A 129 -10.78 4.57 24.68
C LEU A 129 -10.56 3.19 25.33
N VAL A 130 -9.32 2.68 25.32
CA VAL A 130 -9.03 1.38 25.95
C VAL A 130 -9.31 1.40 27.45
N GLY A 131 -9.00 2.51 28.14
CA GLY A 131 -9.29 2.67 29.57
C GLY A 131 -10.81 2.63 29.86
N ARG A 132 -11.63 3.26 29.00
CA ARG A 132 -13.10 3.18 29.10
C ARG A 132 -13.63 1.77 28.82
N LEU A 133 -13.04 1.05 27.87
CA LEU A 133 -13.44 -0.33 27.56
C LEU A 133 -13.16 -1.29 28.71
N VAL A 134 -12.02 -1.15 29.40
CA VAL A 134 -11.73 -1.91 30.62
C VAL A 134 -12.75 -1.58 31.72
N ALA A 135 -13.14 -0.31 31.85
CA ALA A 135 -14.19 0.10 32.78
C ALA A 135 -15.54 -0.55 32.50
N LEU A 136 -15.91 -0.62 31.23
CA LEU A 136 -17.14 -1.25 30.78
C LEU A 136 -17.12 -2.76 31.02
N ALA A 137 -16.00 -3.43 30.69
CA ALA A 137 -15.84 -4.86 30.95
C ALA A 137 -16.01 -5.19 32.45
N ALA A 138 -15.39 -4.40 33.33
CA ALA A 138 -15.55 -4.55 34.77
C ALA A 138 -17.01 -4.36 35.22
N ALA A 139 -17.69 -3.32 34.72
CA ALA A 139 -19.09 -3.04 35.04
C ALA A 139 -20.04 -4.15 34.54
N ALA A 140 -19.69 -4.81 33.44
CA ALA A 140 -20.40 -5.97 32.92
C ALA A 140 -20.07 -7.29 33.67
N GLY A 141 -19.21 -7.24 34.69
CA GLY A 141 -18.87 -8.37 35.55
C GLY A 141 -17.70 -9.22 35.08
N SER A 142 -16.91 -8.78 34.09
CA SER A 142 -15.73 -9.53 33.65
C SER A 142 -14.73 -9.69 34.80
N ARG A 143 -14.12 -10.88 34.88
CA ARG A 143 -13.16 -11.26 35.93
C ARG A 143 -11.70 -11.02 35.53
N ALA A 144 -11.45 -10.84 34.24
CA ALA A 144 -10.14 -10.50 33.68
C ALA A 144 -10.34 -9.74 32.35
N VAL A 145 -9.30 -9.09 31.86
CA VAL A 145 -9.31 -8.40 30.56
C VAL A 145 -8.08 -8.76 29.73
N ALA A 146 -8.25 -8.98 28.43
CA ALA A 146 -7.17 -9.27 27.51
C ALA A 146 -7.22 -8.32 26.31
N LEU A 147 -6.12 -7.65 26.00
CA LEU A 147 -5.99 -6.78 24.82
C LEU A 147 -5.31 -7.54 23.68
N HIS A 148 -5.90 -7.53 22.50
CA HIS A 148 -5.39 -8.22 21.30
C HIS A 148 -5.19 -7.19 20.19
N HIS A 149 -4.00 -7.11 19.61
CA HIS A 149 -3.74 -6.19 18.50
C HIS A 149 -2.58 -6.65 17.61
N HIS A 150 -2.58 -6.20 16.35
CA HIS A 150 -1.37 -6.33 15.54
C HIS A 150 -0.31 -5.34 15.99
N VAL A 151 0.96 -5.69 15.83
CA VAL A 151 2.11 -4.77 15.88
C VAL A 151 2.27 -4.13 14.49
N GLN A 152 2.52 -2.83 14.45
CA GLN A 152 2.82 -2.11 13.22
C GLN A 152 4.25 -1.55 13.27
N PRO A 153 4.97 -1.54 12.13
CA PRO A 153 6.31 -0.97 12.10
C PRO A 153 6.26 0.55 12.28
N GLY A 154 7.35 1.10 12.80
CA GLY A 154 7.54 2.54 12.96
C GLY A 154 7.48 3.01 14.43
N ARG A 155 8.33 3.97 14.77
CA ARG A 155 8.50 4.54 16.11
C ARG A 155 7.21 5.15 16.63
N GLN A 156 6.49 5.86 15.75
CA GLN A 156 5.23 6.48 16.11
C GLN A 156 4.16 5.44 16.45
N SER A 157 4.09 4.35 15.67
CA SER A 157 3.22 3.22 15.96
C SER A 157 3.58 2.57 17.29
N ALA A 158 4.87 2.35 17.56
CA ALA A 158 5.36 1.80 18.83
C ALA A 158 5.03 2.71 20.03
N GLN A 159 5.24 4.02 19.92
CA GLN A 159 4.89 4.99 20.96
C GLN A 159 3.40 5.00 21.28
N LEU A 160 2.55 4.87 20.25
CA LEU A 160 1.11 4.74 20.43
C LEU A 160 0.75 3.43 21.14
N GLU A 161 1.35 2.32 20.73
CA GLU A 161 1.16 1.01 21.36
C GLU A 161 1.58 1.01 22.83
N ASP A 162 2.69 1.67 23.17
CA ASP A 162 3.16 1.85 24.55
C ASP A 162 2.16 2.67 25.38
N ALA A 163 1.63 3.76 24.83
CA ALA A 163 0.63 4.59 25.52
C ALA A 163 -0.68 3.84 25.79
N VAL A 164 -1.18 3.09 24.80
CA VAL A 164 -2.38 2.24 24.95
C VAL A 164 -2.12 1.11 25.95
N THR A 165 -0.95 0.48 25.88
CA THR A 165 -0.53 -0.57 26.82
C THR A 165 -0.50 -0.06 28.26
N ALA A 166 0.11 1.11 28.49
CA ALA A 166 0.21 1.71 29.82
C ALA A 166 -1.17 2.02 30.41
N GLU A 167 -2.05 2.63 29.62
CA GLU A 167 -3.42 2.94 30.06
C GLU A 167 -4.27 1.69 30.29
N PHE A 168 -4.13 0.66 29.43
CA PHE A 168 -4.80 -0.63 29.63
C PHE A 168 -4.41 -1.27 30.98
N PHE A 169 -3.11 -1.32 31.29
CA PHE A 169 -2.63 -1.85 32.56
C PHE A 169 -3.12 -1.03 33.75
N ALA A 170 -3.00 0.30 33.69
CA ALA A 170 -3.47 1.19 34.75
C ALA A 170 -4.98 1.05 35.01
N ALA A 171 -5.78 0.96 33.94
CA ALA A 171 -7.23 0.80 34.04
C ALA A 171 -7.65 -0.55 34.62
N ALA A 172 -6.89 -1.62 34.33
CA ALA A 172 -7.12 -2.96 34.87
C ALA A 172 -6.71 -3.04 36.36
N GLU A 173 -5.55 -2.50 36.71
CA GLU A 173 -5.05 -2.42 38.09
C GLU A 173 -6.01 -1.64 38.99
N ALA A 174 -6.50 -0.48 38.54
CA ALA A 174 -7.47 0.33 39.26
C ALA A 174 -8.79 -0.40 39.58
N ARG A 175 -9.06 -1.53 38.91
CA ARG A 175 -10.26 -2.36 39.07
C ARG A 175 -9.96 -3.74 39.66
N GLY A 176 -8.70 -4.03 39.98
CA GLY A 176 -8.28 -5.33 40.49
C GLY A 176 -8.49 -6.47 39.48
N LEU A 177 -8.47 -6.17 38.18
CA LEU A 177 -8.63 -7.17 37.13
C LEU A 177 -7.27 -7.73 36.70
N PRO A 178 -7.06 -9.06 36.75
CA PRO A 178 -5.99 -9.71 36.00
C PRO A 178 -6.06 -9.32 34.53
N CYS A 179 -4.90 -9.09 33.91
CA CYS A 179 -4.85 -8.66 32.53
C CYS A 179 -3.71 -9.28 31.73
N SER A 180 -3.92 -9.42 30.41
CA SER A 180 -2.92 -9.89 29.45
C SER A 180 -2.96 -9.08 28.16
N ILE A 181 -1.85 -9.09 27.41
CA ILE A 181 -1.76 -8.47 26.08
C ILE A 181 -1.23 -9.50 25.09
N HIS A 182 -1.91 -9.64 23.96
CA HIS A 182 -1.54 -10.48 22.84
C HIS A 182 -1.19 -9.61 21.64
N ARG A 183 0.08 -9.69 21.22
CA ARG A 183 0.64 -8.93 20.10
C ARG A 183 0.97 -9.86 18.96
N CYS A 184 0.39 -9.61 17.80
CA CYS A 184 0.61 -10.45 16.61
C CYS A 184 1.25 -9.63 15.49
N TRP A 185 2.08 -10.25 14.66
CA TRP A 185 2.58 -9.59 13.46
C TRP A 185 1.80 -10.06 12.22
N GLY A 186 1.15 -9.12 11.54
CA GLY A 186 0.37 -9.40 10.33
C GLY A 186 0.62 -8.42 9.17
N HIS A 187 1.61 -7.54 9.29
CA HIS A 187 1.82 -6.41 8.37
C HIS A 187 2.54 -6.79 7.07
N SER A 188 3.33 -7.85 7.08
CA SER A 188 4.17 -8.30 5.95
C SER A 188 3.80 -9.72 5.49
N LEU A 189 4.24 -10.09 4.30
CA LEU A 189 4.04 -11.43 3.75
C LEU A 189 4.80 -12.47 4.58
N CYS A 190 6.08 -12.22 4.83
CA CYS A 190 6.94 -13.03 5.67
C CYS A 190 6.83 -12.54 7.11
N HIS A 191 6.70 -13.44 8.09
CA HIS A 191 6.78 -13.05 9.49
C HIS A 191 8.25 -12.70 9.86
N PRO A 192 8.53 -11.65 10.65
CA PRO A 192 9.87 -11.27 11.05
C PRO A 192 10.69 -12.40 11.69
N ALA A 193 10.02 -13.26 12.48
CA ALA A 193 10.65 -14.41 13.11
C ALA A 193 11.04 -15.53 12.12
N ASP A 194 10.47 -15.54 10.91
CA ASP A 194 10.78 -16.52 9.87
C ASP A 194 11.91 -16.05 8.94
N LEU A 195 12.46 -14.85 9.17
CA LEU A 195 13.59 -14.35 8.40
C LEU A 195 14.86 -15.11 8.76
N PRO A 196 15.73 -15.42 7.79
CA PRO A 196 17.00 -16.10 8.05
C PRO A 196 18.07 -15.19 8.71
N TYR A 197 17.65 -14.03 9.23
CA TYR A 197 18.48 -13.04 9.91
C TYR A 197 17.64 -12.23 10.90
N HIS A 198 18.27 -11.67 11.94
CA HIS A 198 17.59 -10.84 12.93
C HIS A 198 17.47 -9.37 12.49
N LEU A 199 16.29 -8.76 12.65
CA LEU A 199 16.05 -7.35 12.31
C LEU A 199 16.58 -6.37 13.35
N TRP A 200 16.60 -6.76 14.63
CA TRP A 200 17.08 -5.92 15.74
C TRP A 200 18.47 -6.39 16.12
N GLY A 201 19.48 -5.57 15.81
CA GLY A 201 20.88 -5.99 15.90
C GLY A 201 21.30 -6.49 17.29
N SER A 202 22.03 -7.60 17.30
CA SER A 202 23.34 -7.58 17.94
C SER A 202 24.36 -7.28 16.83
N ALA A 203 25.04 -6.14 16.94
CA ALA A 203 26.16 -5.82 16.08
C ALA A 203 27.35 -6.70 16.44
N ALA A 204 27.97 -7.29 15.41
CA ALA A 204 29.41 -7.46 15.26
C ALA A 204 30.24 -7.57 16.57
N THR A 205 30.44 -8.79 17.05
CA THR A 205 31.77 -9.20 17.53
C THR A 205 32.46 -9.90 16.36
N GLY A 206 33.51 -9.26 15.85
CA GLY A 206 34.34 -9.82 14.78
C GLY A 206 35.05 -11.10 15.23
N GLY A 207 35.42 -11.92 14.25
CA GLY A 207 36.45 -12.95 14.44
C GLY A 207 36.11 -14.31 13.86
N ASN A 208 36.60 -14.50 12.65
CA ASN A 208 37.16 -15.75 12.12
C ASN A 208 36.25 -16.85 11.56
N SER A 209 36.66 -17.24 10.35
CA SER A 209 36.38 -18.46 9.61
C SER A 209 36.17 -19.72 10.46
N GLY A 210 35.14 -20.48 10.09
CA GLY A 210 34.98 -21.89 10.42
C GLY A 210 34.11 -22.56 9.36
N SER A 211 34.75 -23.23 8.40
CA SER A 211 34.13 -24.28 7.60
C SER A 211 33.59 -25.34 8.55
N GLY A 212 32.27 -25.39 8.71
CA GLY A 212 31.56 -26.41 9.45
C GLY A 212 30.42 -26.91 8.58
N SER A 213 30.65 -28.00 7.87
CA SER A 213 29.59 -28.86 7.37
C SER A 213 28.76 -29.32 8.56
N ASP A 214 27.59 -28.74 8.74
CA ASP A 214 26.53 -29.37 9.52
C ASP A 214 25.32 -29.51 8.60
N SER A 215 25.19 -30.72 8.07
CA SER A 215 23.98 -31.26 7.48
C SER A 215 22.92 -31.41 8.57
N GLY A 216 22.43 -30.28 9.07
CA GLY A 216 21.22 -30.18 9.86
C GLY A 216 20.07 -29.98 8.90
N SER A 217 19.26 -31.03 8.72
CA SER A 217 17.96 -31.03 8.05
C SER A 217 17.19 -29.73 8.32
N GLY A 218 17.31 -28.76 7.41
CA GLY A 218 16.44 -27.59 7.38
C GLY A 218 15.03 -28.08 7.13
N SER A 219 14.17 -27.93 8.14
CA SER A 219 12.74 -28.15 7.98
C SER A 219 12.21 -27.17 6.95
N ASN A 220 12.15 -27.62 5.70
CA ASN A 220 11.28 -27.06 4.68
C ASN A 220 9.85 -27.05 5.22
N GLY A 221 9.27 -25.88 5.43
CA GLY A 221 7.82 -25.74 5.59
C GLY A 221 7.34 -24.89 6.76
N ALA A 222 7.71 -23.61 6.83
CA ALA A 222 6.81 -22.63 7.45
C ALA A 222 5.67 -22.38 6.45
N SER A 223 4.58 -23.14 6.58
CA SER A 223 3.37 -22.91 5.80
C SER A 223 2.78 -21.56 6.22
N LEU A 224 2.60 -20.63 5.28
CA LEU A 224 1.85 -19.40 5.56
C LEU A 224 0.48 -19.79 6.14
N PRO A 225 -0.01 -19.14 7.20
CA PRO A 225 -1.30 -19.51 7.78
C PRO A 225 -2.44 -19.40 6.74
N ASN A 226 -3.40 -20.31 6.82
CA ASN A 226 -4.55 -20.36 5.93
C ASN A 226 -5.58 -19.30 6.37
N ALA A 227 -5.82 -18.31 5.51
CA ALA A 227 -6.72 -17.17 5.77
C ALA A 227 -8.17 -17.57 6.08
N ALA A 228 -8.63 -18.75 5.67
CA ALA A 228 -10.03 -19.19 5.78
C ALA A 228 -10.41 -19.75 7.17
N ALA A 229 -9.45 -20.18 8.00
CA ALA A 229 -9.75 -20.87 9.26
C ALA A 229 -10.24 -19.94 10.38
N GLY A 230 -9.99 -18.63 10.27
CA GLY A 230 -10.29 -17.66 11.35
C GLY A 230 -11.73 -17.18 11.46
N VAL A 231 -12.49 -17.22 10.36
CA VAL A 231 -13.81 -16.57 10.24
C VAL A 231 -14.92 -17.35 10.97
N ALA A 232 -14.85 -18.68 10.99
CA ALA A 232 -15.87 -19.53 11.60
C ALA A 232 -15.88 -19.47 13.14
N ALA A 233 -14.73 -19.21 13.77
CA ALA A 233 -14.60 -19.12 15.24
C ALA A 233 -15.04 -17.75 15.78
N ALA A 234 -14.84 -16.67 15.02
CA ALA A 234 -15.24 -15.31 15.41
C ALA A 234 -16.76 -15.09 15.35
N ALA A 235 -17.45 -15.80 14.44
CA ALA A 235 -18.89 -15.69 14.23
C ALA A 235 -19.76 -16.15 15.41
N ALA A 236 -19.27 -17.06 16.25
CA ALA A 236 -20.05 -17.64 17.35
C ALA A 236 -20.00 -16.81 18.65
N ALA A 237 -19.15 -15.80 18.71
CA ALA A 237 -18.62 -15.28 19.97
C ALA A 237 -19.02 -13.81 20.25
N LEU A 238 -19.77 -13.17 19.37
CA LEU A 238 -19.97 -11.74 19.41
C LEU A 238 -21.39 -11.39 19.86
N GLN A 239 -21.52 -10.77 21.04
CA GLN A 239 -22.76 -10.13 21.49
C GLN A 239 -22.47 -8.77 22.17
N ARG A 240 -23.03 -7.75 21.54
CA ARG A 240 -23.38 -6.37 21.95
C ARG A 240 -22.34 -5.47 22.65
N LEU A 241 -22.01 -4.39 21.92
CA LEU A 241 -21.86 -3.02 22.43
C LEU A 241 -22.60 -2.05 21.50
N GLU A 242 -23.30 -1.06 22.07
CA GLU A 242 -23.83 0.09 21.31
C GLU A 242 -22.73 1.13 21.11
N VAL A 243 -22.43 1.46 19.85
CA VAL A 243 -21.41 2.44 19.50
C VAL A 243 -21.86 3.29 18.32
N LEU A 244 -21.72 4.61 18.51
CA LEU A 244 -21.90 5.77 17.63
C LEU A 244 -22.65 5.57 16.28
N THR A 245 -23.64 6.45 16.06
CA THR A 245 -24.59 6.38 14.95
C THR A 245 -23.93 6.65 13.59
N GLN A 246 -24.49 6.08 12.51
CA GLN A 246 -24.11 6.32 11.11
C GLN A 246 -24.03 7.83 10.74
N GLN A 247 -24.71 8.68 11.50
CA GLN A 247 -24.70 10.13 11.35
C GLN A 247 -23.32 10.75 11.63
N GLN A 248 -22.63 10.36 12.70
CA GLN A 248 -21.33 10.93 13.08
C GLN A 248 -20.22 10.58 12.08
N PHE A 249 -20.31 9.40 11.47
CA PHE A 249 -19.44 8.98 10.38
C PHE A 249 -19.59 9.86 9.12
N SER A 250 -20.82 10.28 8.83
CA SER A 250 -21.13 11.10 7.65
C SER A 250 -20.66 12.55 7.83
N GLU A 251 -20.69 13.07 9.07
CA GLU A 251 -20.19 14.42 9.42
C GLU A 251 -18.66 14.55 9.31
N LEU A 252 -17.92 13.43 9.34
CA LEU A 252 -16.45 13.40 9.23
C LEU A 252 -15.94 13.24 7.80
N GLN A 253 -16.85 13.07 6.83
CA GLN A 253 -16.44 13.12 5.44
C GLN A 253 -15.99 14.55 5.10
N PRO A 254 -14.84 14.73 4.41
CA PRO A 254 -14.40 16.05 3.99
C PRO A 254 -15.51 16.82 3.28
N ALA A 255 -15.71 18.10 3.64
CA ALA A 255 -16.70 18.96 3.00
C ALA A 255 -16.29 19.23 1.54
N GLY A 256 -16.76 18.38 0.61
CA GLY A 256 -16.30 18.43 -0.78
C GLY A 256 -16.55 17.14 -1.54
N SER A 257 -17.83 16.90 -1.85
CA SER A 257 -18.34 15.93 -2.82
C SER A 257 -18.15 14.42 -2.54
N ASP A 258 -19.28 13.72 -2.51
CA ASP A 258 -19.36 12.28 -2.71
C ASP A 258 -18.69 11.84 -4.04
N SER A 259 -18.48 12.75 -4.98
CA SER A 259 -17.85 12.47 -6.26
C SER A 259 -16.33 12.34 -6.13
N ARG A 260 -15.83 11.14 -6.38
CA ARG A 260 -14.42 10.92 -6.70
C ARG A 260 -14.15 11.51 -8.08
N ASP A 261 -12.94 12.00 -8.31
CA ASP A 261 -12.53 12.37 -9.67
C ASP A 261 -12.70 11.15 -10.59
N GLU A 262 -13.52 11.29 -11.64
CA GLU A 262 -13.84 10.21 -12.58
C GLU A 262 -12.60 9.69 -13.32
N ARG A 263 -11.53 10.49 -13.36
CA ARG A 263 -10.22 10.12 -13.91
C ARG A 263 -9.42 9.18 -13.00
N SER A 264 -9.86 8.98 -11.75
CA SER A 264 -9.15 8.14 -10.78
C SER A 264 -9.01 6.70 -11.28
N VAL A 265 -7.78 6.21 -11.23
CA VAL A 265 -7.46 4.80 -11.54
C VAL A 265 -7.66 3.87 -10.33
N VAL A 266 -8.14 4.41 -9.21
CA VAL A 266 -8.56 3.68 -8.01
C VAL A 266 -10.01 4.08 -7.67
N PRO A 267 -11.00 3.72 -8.50
CA PRO A 267 -12.39 4.10 -8.28
C PRO A 267 -13.11 3.23 -7.24
N PHE A 268 -12.41 2.31 -6.57
CA PHE A 268 -13.01 1.23 -5.77
C PHE A 268 -13.45 1.67 -4.38
N SER A 269 -14.65 1.26 -3.96
CA SER A 269 -15.04 1.34 -2.55
C SER A 269 -14.10 0.48 -1.69
N MET A 270 -13.79 0.94 -0.48
CA MET A 270 -12.89 0.20 0.41
C MET A 270 -13.64 -0.83 1.25
N GLY A 271 -12.96 -1.95 1.50
CA GLY A 271 -13.47 -3.07 2.29
C GLY A 271 -12.78 -4.37 1.90
N GLU A 272 -12.84 -5.37 2.79
CA GLU A 272 -12.22 -6.68 2.58
C GLU A 272 -12.77 -7.37 1.32
N GLN A 273 -14.10 -7.39 1.17
CA GLN A 273 -14.76 -8.05 0.04
C GLN A 273 -14.47 -7.34 -1.28
N GLN A 274 -14.47 -6.00 -1.29
CA GLN A 274 -14.14 -5.20 -2.47
C GLN A 274 -12.67 -5.40 -2.87
N GLY A 275 -11.76 -5.48 -1.90
CA GLY A 275 -10.36 -5.81 -2.14
C GLY A 275 -10.20 -7.22 -2.76
N LEU A 276 -10.87 -8.22 -2.21
CA LEU A 276 -10.87 -9.59 -2.73
C LEU A 276 -11.45 -9.65 -4.14
N GLN A 277 -12.56 -8.95 -4.40
CA GLN A 277 -13.18 -8.86 -5.72
C GLN A 277 -12.21 -8.24 -6.73
N ARG A 278 -11.56 -7.12 -6.38
CA ARG A 278 -10.55 -6.48 -7.24
C ARG A 278 -9.39 -7.43 -7.54
N LEU A 279 -8.86 -8.10 -6.51
CA LEU A 279 -7.76 -9.06 -6.64
C LEU A 279 -8.14 -10.21 -7.59
N ARG A 280 -9.28 -10.86 -7.36
CA ARG A 280 -9.69 -12.01 -8.17
C ARG A 280 -10.07 -11.63 -9.60
N TYR A 281 -10.70 -10.47 -9.80
CA TYR A 281 -10.90 -9.90 -11.14
C TYR A 281 -9.55 -9.75 -11.86
N TYR A 282 -8.57 -9.13 -11.21
CA TYR A 282 -7.27 -8.86 -11.82
C TYR A 282 -6.52 -10.16 -12.17
N LEU A 283 -6.63 -11.18 -11.32
CA LEU A 283 -6.06 -12.51 -11.53
C LEU A 283 -6.85 -13.40 -12.51
N GLY A 284 -8.06 -13.01 -12.90
CA GLY A 284 -8.93 -13.84 -13.74
C GLY A 284 -9.56 -15.03 -13.01
N LEU A 285 -9.74 -14.93 -11.70
CA LEU A 285 -10.32 -15.99 -10.85
C LEU A 285 -11.84 -15.87 -10.66
N GLU A 286 -12.43 -14.71 -10.95
CA GLU A 286 -13.89 -14.55 -11.01
C GLU A 286 -14.35 -14.56 -12.48
N PRO A 287 -15.49 -15.19 -12.80
CA PRO A 287 -16.08 -15.09 -14.12
C PRO A 287 -16.47 -13.64 -14.39
N SER A 288 -16.14 -13.14 -15.59
CA SER A 288 -16.62 -11.84 -16.07
C SER A 288 -18.14 -11.80 -15.88
N SER A 289 -18.64 -10.80 -15.15
CA SER A 289 -20.05 -10.67 -14.79
C SER A 289 -20.97 -10.97 -15.98
N GLY A 290 -21.76 -12.05 -15.87
CA GLY A 290 -22.82 -12.39 -16.83
C GLY A 290 -22.54 -13.53 -17.80
N GLN A 291 -21.41 -14.25 -17.73
CA GLN A 291 -21.24 -15.49 -18.50
C GLN A 291 -21.57 -16.73 -17.64
N PRO A 292 -22.46 -17.63 -18.09
CA PRO A 292 -22.75 -18.88 -17.39
C PRO A 292 -21.47 -19.70 -17.19
N SER A 293 -21.31 -20.26 -15.98
CA SER A 293 -20.29 -21.25 -15.68
C SER A 293 -20.47 -22.45 -16.63
N GLY A 294 -19.60 -22.58 -17.64
CA GLY A 294 -19.64 -23.69 -18.59
C GLY A 294 -19.15 -23.40 -20.00
N THR A 295 -19.01 -22.15 -20.42
CA THR A 295 -18.47 -21.79 -21.75
C THR A 295 -17.29 -20.85 -21.65
N LEU A 296 -16.08 -21.37 -21.89
CA LEU A 296 -14.88 -20.59 -22.19
C LEU A 296 -15.05 -19.92 -23.57
N ALA A 297 -15.91 -18.91 -23.66
CA ALA A 297 -15.94 -18.02 -24.81
C ALA A 297 -14.73 -17.06 -24.73
N ALA A 298 -14.13 -16.75 -25.88
CA ALA A 298 -12.92 -15.96 -26.05
C ALA A 298 -13.09 -14.48 -25.65
N GLY A 299 -13.22 -14.21 -24.35
CA GLY A 299 -13.07 -12.87 -23.79
C GLY A 299 -11.62 -12.40 -23.83
N PRO A 300 -11.36 -11.08 -23.64
CA PRO A 300 -10.00 -10.59 -23.49
C PRO A 300 -9.30 -11.29 -22.31
N PRO A 301 -7.98 -11.53 -22.40
CA PRO A 301 -7.24 -12.19 -21.32
C PRO A 301 -7.32 -11.36 -20.04
N ALA A 302 -7.30 -12.03 -18.89
CA ALA A 302 -7.31 -11.36 -17.59
C ALA A 302 -6.12 -10.37 -17.48
N PRO A 303 -6.28 -9.22 -16.78
CA PRO A 303 -5.25 -8.19 -16.70
C PRO A 303 -3.86 -8.69 -16.28
N ILE A 304 -3.80 -9.66 -15.35
CA ILE A 304 -2.55 -10.29 -14.88
C ILE A 304 -1.68 -10.83 -16.02
N ALA A 305 -2.28 -11.26 -17.14
CA ALA A 305 -1.59 -11.84 -18.29
C ALA A 305 -0.60 -10.88 -18.96
N SER A 306 -0.77 -9.56 -18.77
CA SER A 306 0.10 -8.52 -19.33
C SER A 306 0.89 -7.77 -18.27
N TYR A 307 0.90 -8.24 -17.02
CA TYR A 307 1.41 -7.46 -15.88
C TYR A 307 2.89 -7.06 -16.02
N ALA A 308 3.74 -7.90 -16.62
CA ALA A 308 5.15 -7.58 -16.81
C ALA A 308 5.34 -6.29 -17.62
N GLU A 309 4.54 -6.12 -18.68
CA GLU A 309 4.53 -4.95 -19.56
C GLU A 309 3.69 -3.80 -18.97
N SER A 310 2.47 -4.10 -18.51
CA SER A 310 1.49 -3.09 -18.11
C SER A 310 1.86 -2.36 -16.81
N ARG A 311 2.56 -3.02 -15.87
CA ARG A 311 2.94 -2.46 -14.56
C ARG A 311 3.76 -1.17 -14.61
N MET A 312 4.35 -0.86 -15.76
CA MET A 312 5.11 0.36 -15.99
C MET A 312 4.28 1.50 -16.60
N GLY A 313 3.06 1.19 -17.06
CA GLY A 313 2.12 2.14 -17.61
C GLY A 313 1.62 3.10 -16.52
N PRO A 314 1.63 4.40 -16.77
CA PRO A 314 1.26 5.39 -15.76
C PRO A 314 -0.25 5.64 -15.68
N TRP A 315 -1.03 5.11 -16.62
CA TRP A 315 -2.46 5.38 -16.75
C TRP A 315 -3.29 4.10 -16.93
N GLY A 316 -4.54 4.14 -16.46
CA GLY A 316 -5.53 3.07 -16.60
C GLY A 316 -5.69 2.21 -15.35
N VAL A 317 -6.94 1.84 -15.06
CA VAL A 317 -7.29 1.02 -13.89
C VAL A 317 -6.55 -0.31 -13.88
N ASP A 318 -6.39 -0.95 -15.04
CA ASP A 318 -5.76 -2.27 -15.19
C ASP A 318 -4.27 -2.24 -15.58
N SER A 319 -3.63 -1.06 -15.56
CA SER A 319 -2.17 -0.96 -15.73
C SER A 319 -1.40 -1.64 -14.59
N SER A 320 -2.04 -1.87 -13.45
CA SER A 320 -1.50 -2.63 -12.32
C SER A 320 -2.65 -3.15 -11.47
N ALA A 321 -2.34 -3.96 -10.46
CA ALA A 321 -3.37 -4.57 -9.62
C ALA A 321 -4.21 -3.56 -8.81
N LYS A 322 -3.67 -2.36 -8.54
CA LYS A 322 -4.30 -1.31 -7.69
C LYS A 322 -4.70 -1.78 -6.30
N LEU A 323 -3.94 -2.73 -5.73
CA LEU A 323 -4.20 -3.28 -4.39
C LEU A 323 -3.58 -2.46 -3.26
N SER A 324 -2.77 -1.44 -3.57
CA SER A 324 -1.99 -0.73 -2.56
C SER A 324 -2.84 -0.04 -1.48
N PRO A 325 -4.00 0.60 -1.75
CA PRO A 325 -4.83 1.17 -0.69
C PRO A 325 -5.46 0.08 0.20
N PHE A 326 -5.86 -1.06 -0.38
CA PHE A 326 -6.41 -2.19 0.37
C PHE A 326 -5.36 -2.82 1.29
N LEU A 327 -4.10 -2.90 0.84
CA LEU A 327 -2.99 -3.37 1.66
C LEU A 327 -2.59 -2.36 2.74
N ALA A 328 -2.61 -1.06 2.44
CA ALA A 328 -2.25 -0.01 3.39
C ALA A 328 -3.27 0.13 4.53
N LEU A 329 -4.57 0.02 4.23
CA LEU A 329 -5.63 0.03 5.24
C LEU A 329 -5.87 -1.35 5.88
N GLY A 330 -5.25 -2.40 5.33
CA GLY A 330 -5.37 -3.76 5.83
C GLY A 330 -6.67 -4.47 5.50
N CYS A 331 -7.47 -3.95 4.56
CA CYS A 331 -8.61 -4.67 3.98
C CYS A 331 -8.17 -5.97 3.30
N LEU A 332 -6.95 -6.01 2.77
CA LEU A 332 -6.29 -7.23 2.33
C LEU A 332 -5.00 -7.42 3.12
N SER A 333 -4.72 -8.65 3.54
CA SER A 333 -3.37 -9.01 3.97
C SER A 333 -2.49 -9.38 2.77
N PRO A 334 -1.17 -9.19 2.85
CA PRO A 334 -0.26 -9.67 1.81
C PRO A 334 -0.32 -11.20 1.65
N ARG A 335 -0.61 -11.95 2.72
CA ARG A 335 -0.77 -13.42 2.68
C ARG A 335 -2.03 -13.83 1.91
N MET A 336 -3.13 -13.07 2.01
CA MET A 336 -4.32 -13.29 1.19
C MET A 336 -4.00 -13.13 -0.31
N VAL A 337 -3.24 -12.09 -0.68
CA VAL A 337 -2.80 -11.89 -2.06
C VAL A 337 -1.94 -13.06 -2.54
N TYR A 338 -0.97 -13.48 -1.72
CA TYR A 338 -0.13 -14.64 -2.03
C TYR A 338 -0.98 -15.89 -2.30
N TRP A 339 -1.94 -16.20 -1.44
CA TRP A 339 -2.74 -17.42 -1.57
C TRP A 339 -3.67 -17.42 -2.79
N GLU A 340 -4.23 -16.27 -3.18
CA GLU A 340 -5.00 -16.16 -4.43
C GLU A 340 -4.09 -16.31 -5.67
N VAL A 341 -2.86 -15.79 -5.61
CA VAL A 341 -1.87 -16.05 -6.67
C VAL A 341 -1.47 -17.53 -6.73
N GLN A 342 -1.32 -18.21 -5.59
CA GLN A 342 -1.06 -19.65 -5.58
C GLN A 342 -2.22 -20.44 -6.17
N ARG A 343 -3.47 -20.00 -5.96
CA ARG A 343 -4.66 -20.60 -6.57
C ARG A 343 -4.60 -20.51 -8.09
N LEU A 344 -4.28 -19.33 -8.65
CA LEU A 344 -4.05 -19.16 -10.08
C LEU A 344 -2.93 -20.07 -10.59
N ALA A 345 -1.79 -20.07 -9.91
CA ALA A 345 -0.64 -20.87 -10.30
C ALA A 345 -0.95 -22.38 -10.30
N ALA A 346 -1.75 -22.86 -9.34
CA ALA A 346 -2.22 -24.24 -9.29
C ALA A 346 -3.16 -24.57 -10.46
N ALA A 347 -4.08 -23.66 -10.80
CA ALA A 347 -4.97 -23.81 -11.94
C ALA A 347 -4.20 -23.88 -13.27
N GLU A 348 -3.20 -23.02 -13.48
CA GLU A 348 -2.32 -23.07 -14.66
C GLU A 348 -1.57 -24.40 -14.77
N ARG A 349 -1.01 -24.91 -13.66
CA ARG A 349 -0.32 -26.22 -13.62
C ARG A 349 -1.27 -27.37 -13.96
N ALA A 350 -2.50 -27.33 -13.45
CA ALA A 350 -3.51 -28.35 -13.74
C ALA A 350 -3.92 -28.36 -15.22
N ALA A 351 -4.08 -27.19 -15.84
CA ALA A 351 -4.39 -27.07 -17.26
C ALA A 351 -3.28 -27.66 -18.16
N VAL A 352 -2.01 -27.43 -17.82
CA VAL A 352 -0.87 -28.02 -18.54
C VAL A 352 -0.84 -29.55 -18.39
N LYS A 353 -1.05 -30.08 -17.19
CA LYS A 353 -1.11 -31.54 -16.96
C LYS A 353 -2.29 -32.19 -17.72
N GLY A 354 -3.45 -31.53 -17.74
CA GLY A 354 -4.62 -31.99 -18.50
C GLY A 354 -4.40 -32.02 -20.02
N ALA A 355 -3.64 -31.05 -20.56
CA ALA A 355 -3.26 -31.04 -21.98
C ALA A 355 -2.26 -32.15 -22.35
N VAL A 356 -1.40 -32.57 -21.42
CA VAL A 356 -0.42 -33.66 -21.61
C VAL A 356 -1.04 -35.05 -21.38
N GLY A 357 -2.13 -35.14 -20.61
CA GLY A 357 -2.76 -36.40 -20.17
C GLY A 357 -3.83 -36.99 -21.12
N VAL A 358 -4.08 -36.42 -22.30
CA VAL A 358 -5.00 -37.02 -23.28
C VAL A 358 -4.23 -38.05 -24.13
N PRO A 359 -4.50 -39.36 -24.02
CA PRO A 359 -3.97 -40.32 -24.98
C PRO A 359 -4.53 -39.96 -26.34
N ARG A 360 -3.63 -39.67 -27.29
CA ARG A 360 -4.00 -39.48 -28.69
C ARG A 360 -4.56 -40.82 -29.19
N ALA A 361 -5.87 -41.00 -29.09
CA ALA A 361 -6.56 -42.14 -29.66
C ALA A 361 -6.18 -42.22 -31.14
N ALA A 362 -5.69 -43.40 -31.54
CA ALA A 362 -5.21 -43.67 -32.88
C ALA A 362 -6.32 -43.44 -33.91
N ALA A 363 -6.28 -42.28 -34.60
CA ALA A 363 -7.03 -42.07 -35.82
C ALA A 363 -6.18 -42.60 -36.99
N ALA A 364 -6.48 -43.83 -37.39
CA ALA A 364 -6.03 -44.40 -38.65
C ALA A 364 -6.83 -43.79 -39.82
N GLY A 365 -6.11 -43.36 -40.86
CA GLY A 365 -6.62 -43.24 -42.23
C GLY A 365 -7.17 -41.86 -42.64
N GLY A 366 -6.51 -41.23 -43.62
CA GLY A 366 -7.12 -40.15 -44.41
C GLY A 366 -6.18 -39.02 -44.82
N SER A 367 -5.58 -39.15 -46.00
CA SER A 367 -4.79 -38.14 -46.70
C SER A 367 -5.67 -37.00 -47.25
N ALA A 368 -5.21 -35.74 -47.08
CA ALA A 368 -5.10 -34.67 -48.10
C ALA A 368 -5.56 -33.26 -47.65
N ALA A 369 -4.57 -32.39 -47.48
CA ALA A 369 -4.44 -30.99 -47.94
C ALA A 369 -5.39 -29.84 -47.49
N ALA A 370 -4.75 -28.91 -46.76
CA ALA A 370 -4.73 -27.44 -46.93
C ALA A 370 -5.73 -26.54 -46.17
N GLY A 371 -5.15 -25.62 -45.38
CA GLY A 371 -5.78 -24.36 -44.93
C GLY A 371 -5.38 -23.96 -43.51
N GLY A 372 -4.35 -23.13 -43.34
CA GLY A 372 -3.72 -22.87 -42.04
C GLY A 372 -4.48 -21.93 -41.10
N SER A 373 -4.27 -22.13 -39.79
CA SER A 373 -4.22 -21.13 -38.70
C SER A 373 -4.56 -21.80 -37.36
N ALA A 374 -3.54 -22.27 -36.60
CA ALA A 374 -3.60 -22.53 -35.14
C ALA A 374 -2.27 -23.13 -34.61
N ALA A 375 -1.10 -22.58 -34.96
CA ALA A 375 0.18 -23.15 -34.55
C ALA A 375 1.23 -22.09 -34.15
N ALA A 376 0.85 -21.11 -33.33
CA ALA A 376 1.76 -20.06 -32.84
C ALA A 376 1.83 -19.93 -31.31
N VAL A 377 1.35 -20.92 -30.54
CA VAL A 377 1.52 -20.96 -29.06
C VAL A 377 2.19 -22.24 -28.54
N ALA A 378 2.55 -23.19 -29.41
CA ALA A 378 3.10 -24.48 -29.01
C ALA A 378 4.64 -24.64 -29.22
N ALA A 379 5.39 -23.55 -29.45
CA ALA A 379 6.81 -23.63 -29.81
C ALA A 379 7.74 -22.94 -28.79
N ALA A 380 7.53 -23.17 -27.50
CA ALA A 380 8.51 -22.86 -26.44
C ALA A 380 8.70 -24.01 -25.43
N ALA A 381 8.27 -25.23 -25.76
CA ALA A 381 8.40 -26.41 -24.91
C ALA A 381 9.11 -27.54 -25.66
N GLY A 382 10.39 -27.33 -25.94
CA GLY A 382 11.32 -28.40 -26.33
C GLY A 382 12.21 -28.72 -25.13
N GLY A 383 11.75 -29.59 -24.25
CA GLY A 383 12.48 -30.02 -23.06
C GLY A 383 11.65 -31.00 -22.24
N SER A 384 11.70 -32.28 -22.63
CA SER A 384 11.28 -33.39 -21.77
C SER A 384 12.28 -33.50 -20.62
N ALA A 385 11.92 -32.93 -19.48
CA ALA A 385 12.49 -33.25 -18.18
C ALA A 385 11.33 -33.25 -17.19
N GLU A 386 11.29 -34.26 -16.33
CA GLU A 386 10.43 -34.30 -15.16
C GLU A 386 10.45 -32.90 -14.52
N ALA A 387 9.29 -32.23 -14.47
CA ALA A 387 9.21 -30.86 -14.00
C ALA A 387 9.51 -30.84 -12.50
N GLU A 388 10.78 -30.71 -12.13
CA GLU A 388 11.23 -30.29 -10.81
C GLU A 388 10.35 -29.11 -10.39
N GLU A 389 9.73 -29.22 -9.22
CA GLU A 389 8.95 -28.13 -8.63
C GLU A 389 9.85 -26.90 -8.51
N GLN A 390 9.73 -25.98 -9.47
CA GLN A 390 10.47 -24.74 -9.39
C GLN A 390 10.05 -23.99 -8.12
N PRO A 391 11.01 -23.46 -7.35
CA PRO A 391 10.69 -22.74 -6.14
C PRO A 391 9.75 -21.58 -6.46
N VAL A 392 8.74 -21.40 -5.60
CA VAL A 392 7.77 -20.28 -5.69
C VAL A 392 8.52 -18.94 -5.76
N TRP A 393 9.64 -18.84 -5.06
CA TRP A 393 10.53 -17.69 -5.06
C TRP A 393 11.68 -17.88 -6.06
N ARG A 394 11.50 -17.38 -7.28
CA ARG A 394 12.58 -17.16 -8.25
C ARG A 394 12.47 -15.80 -8.91
N GLU A 395 13.58 -15.29 -9.43
CA GLU A 395 13.57 -14.06 -10.21
C GLU A 395 12.62 -14.22 -11.42
N PRO A 396 11.68 -13.29 -11.63
CA PRO A 396 10.76 -13.36 -12.73
C PRO A 396 11.48 -13.07 -14.05
N GLN A 397 11.19 -13.87 -15.06
CA GLN A 397 11.74 -13.74 -16.41
C GLN A 397 10.79 -12.93 -17.30
N LYS A 398 11.27 -12.55 -18.50
CA LYS A 398 10.43 -11.89 -19.50
C LYS A 398 9.30 -12.85 -19.92
N GLY A 399 8.06 -12.40 -19.81
CA GLY A 399 6.86 -13.22 -20.08
C GLY A 399 6.27 -13.91 -18.86
N ASP A 400 6.93 -13.89 -17.70
CA ASP A 400 6.27 -14.26 -16.45
C ASP A 400 5.15 -13.25 -16.14
N THR A 401 4.00 -13.71 -15.64
CA THR A 401 2.82 -12.86 -15.37
C THR A 401 2.70 -12.59 -13.87
N TRP A 402 2.14 -13.55 -13.12
CA TRP A 402 1.88 -13.44 -11.69
C TRP A 402 3.13 -13.49 -10.82
N ARG A 403 4.27 -14.01 -11.31
CA ARG A 403 5.54 -13.99 -10.56
C ARG A 403 6.07 -12.58 -10.34
N TRP A 404 5.86 -11.66 -11.28
CA TRP A 404 6.19 -10.25 -11.06
C TRP A 404 5.37 -9.66 -9.91
N LEU A 405 4.11 -10.10 -9.73
CA LEU A 405 3.26 -9.62 -8.65
C LEU A 405 3.77 -10.10 -7.29
N LEU A 406 4.15 -11.39 -7.18
CA LEU A 406 4.79 -11.92 -5.98
C LEU A 406 6.12 -11.23 -5.68
N MET A 407 6.93 -10.98 -6.71
CA MET A 407 8.20 -10.26 -6.54
C MET A 407 7.96 -8.84 -6.01
N HIS A 408 6.92 -8.12 -6.47
CA HIS A 408 6.57 -6.81 -5.92
C HIS A 408 6.06 -6.89 -4.46
N LEU A 409 5.37 -7.96 -4.05
CA LEU A 409 5.08 -8.20 -2.63
C LEU A 409 6.36 -8.46 -1.83
N GLY A 410 7.33 -9.19 -2.38
CA GLY A 410 8.63 -9.37 -1.77
C GLY A 410 9.41 -8.05 -1.63
N ILE A 411 9.34 -7.16 -2.63
CA ILE A 411 9.92 -5.80 -2.55
C ILE A 411 9.23 -4.98 -1.45
N ARG A 412 7.91 -5.11 -1.29
CA ARG A 412 7.16 -4.44 -0.21
C ARG A 412 7.73 -4.85 1.15
N ASP A 413 7.87 -6.15 1.39
CA ASP A 413 8.44 -6.68 2.64
C ASP A 413 9.89 -6.24 2.83
N PHE A 414 10.71 -6.28 1.78
CA PHE A 414 12.08 -5.77 1.83
C PHE A 414 12.15 -4.33 2.30
N PHE A 415 11.28 -3.45 1.79
CA PHE A 415 11.23 -2.06 2.23
C PHE A 415 10.71 -1.89 3.67
N ILE A 416 9.73 -2.68 4.10
CA ILE A 416 9.27 -2.69 5.50
C ILE A 416 10.43 -3.04 6.44
N PHE A 417 11.12 -4.15 6.18
CA PHE A 417 12.23 -4.61 7.01
C PHE A 417 13.45 -3.69 6.95
N SER A 418 13.74 -3.12 5.78
CA SER A 418 14.79 -2.12 5.63
C SER A 418 14.49 -0.87 6.46
N ALA A 419 13.22 -0.42 6.49
CA ALA A 419 12.80 0.69 7.31
C ALA A 419 12.99 0.40 8.81
N MET A 420 12.54 -0.77 9.27
CA MET A 420 12.68 -1.19 10.67
C MET A 420 14.14 -1.23 11.13
N GLN A 421 15.06 -1.65 10.26
CA GLN A 421 16.50 -1.67 10.56
C GLN A 421 17.14 -0.27 10.56
N ASN A 422 16.57 0.69 9.83
CA ASN A 422 17.21 1.97 9.51
C ASN A 422 16.36 3.19 9.90
N GLU A 423 15.41 3.02 10.80
CA GLU A 423 14.40 4.01 11.16
C GLU A 423 15.00 5.39 11.50
N ALA A 424 15.95 5.43 12.45
CA ALA A 424 16.60 6.68 12.85
C ALA A 424 17.42 7.34 11.72
N ALA A 425 17.87 6.56 10.72
CA ALA A 425 18.55 7.11 9.55
C ALA A 425 17.55 7.69 8.55
N LEU A 426 16.39 7.05 8.40
CA LEU A 426 15.32 7.48 7.49
C LEU A 426 14.57 8.74 7.97
N GLU A 427 14.67 9.10 9.24
CA GLU A 427 14.13 10.38 9.76
C GLU A 427 15.05 11.59 9.45
N ARG A 428 16.28 11.35 8.98
CA ARG A 428 17.29 12.39 8.76
C ARG A 428 17.51 12.72 7.28
N ALA A 429 18.00 13.93 7.03
CA ALA A 429 18.29 14.44 5.70
C ALA A 429 19.31 13.56 4.93
N GLU A 430 20.28 12.98 5.63
CA GLU A 430 21.32 12.12 5.05
C GLU A 430 20.83 10.72 4.68
N GLY A 431 19.63 10.35 5.14
CA GLY A 431 19.07 9.02 4.98
C GLY A 431 19.99 7.91 5.50
N MET A 432 19.85 6.73 4.89
CA MET A 432 20.67 5.54 5.16
C MET A 432 22.12 5.70 4.69
N SER A 433 22.39 6.63 3.77
CA SER A 433 23.75 6.86 3.25
C SER A 433 24.70 7.45 4.28
N GLY A 434 24.17 8.21 5.26
CA GLY A 434 24.95 8.91 6.27
C GLY A 434 25.86 10.03 5.73
N ARG A 435 25.79 10.33 4.43
CA ARG A 435 26.61 11.38 3.80
C ARG A 435 25.94 12.74 4.01
N PRO A 436 26.68 13.79 4.40
CA PRO A 436 26.14 15.14 4.43
C PRO A 436 25.57 15.48 3.06
N ALA A 437 24.28 15.84 3.03
CA ALA A 437 23.60 16.25 1.82
C ALA A 437 23.39 17.76 1.86
N GLU A 438 23.98 18.48 0.92
CA GLU A 438 23.66 19.88 0.67
C GLU A 438 22.39 19.94 -0.17
N TRP A 439 21.25 20.06 0.52
CA TRP A 439 19.94 20.34 -0.07
C TRP A 439 19.80 21.85 -0.29
N GLN A 440 19.17 22.24 -1.39
CA GLN A 440 18.86 23.63 -1.71
C GLN A 440 17.60 24.07 -0.96
N GLU A 441 17.59 25.33 -0.52
CA GLU A 441 16.40 26.01 -0.03
C GLU A 441 15.78 26.82 -1.17
N ASP A 442 14.80 26.27 -1.87
CA ASP A 442 14.11 26.92 -2.98
C ASP A 442 12.60 26.65 -2.88
N ALA A 443 11.95 27.43 -2.01
CA ALA A 443 10.51 27.33 -1.74
C ALA A 443 9.66 27.53 -2.99
N ALA A 444 10.10 28.40 -3.92
CA ALA A 444 9.40 28.65 -5.18
C ALA A 444 9.36 27.40 -6.07
N ARG A 445 10.50 26.74 -6.27
CA ARG A 445 10.55 25.49 -7.05
C ARG A 445 9.85 24.34 -6.34
N PHE A 446 9.92 24.29 -5.00
CA PHE A 446 9.15 23.32 -4.23
C PHE A 446 7.65 23.50 -4.42
N GLN A 447 7.12 24.72 -4.32
CA GLN A 447 5.70 25.03 -4.55
C GLN A 447 5.26 24.63 -5.95
N ARG A 448 6.07 24.94 -6.97
CA ARG A 448 5.79 24.53 -8.36
C ARG A 448 5.77 23.01 -8.51
N TRP A 449 6.65 22.30 -7.82
CA TRP A 449 6.63 20.82 -7.78
C TRP A 449 5.37 20.29 -7.09
N ALA A 450 5.07 20.78 -5.89
CA ALA A 450 3.94 20.32 -5.09
C ALA A 450 2.60 20.54 -5.83
N ARG A 451 2.47 21.65 -6.56
CA ARG A 451 1.25 22.01 -7.32
C ARG A 451 1.17 21.42 -8.74
N GLY A 452 2.16 20.65 -9.19
CA GLY A 452 2.20 20.15 -10.58
C GLY A 452 2.24 21.29 -11.61
N GLN A 453 3.12 22.25 -11.38
CA GLN A 453 3.37 23.44 -12.21
C GLN A 453 4.86 23.59 -12.53
N THR A 454 5.61 22.50 -12.58
CA THR A 454 7.05 22.48 -12.88
C THR A 454 7.38 22.85 -14.32
N GLY A 455 6.40 22.82 -15.22
CA GLY A 455 6.62 22.97 -16.65
C GLY A 455 7.18 21.71 -17.29
N LEU A 456 7.21 20.57 -16.58
CA LEU A 456 7.55 19.25 -17.09
C LEU A 456 6.29 18.38 -17.11
N PRO A 457 5.60 18.22 -18.26
CA PRO A 457 4.24 17.70 -18.35
C PRO A 457 4.01 16.36 -17.67
N PHE A 458 4.94 15.41 -17.79
CA PHE A 458 4.80 14.10 -17.16
C PHE A 458 4.78 14.17 -15.62
N VAL A 459 5.61 15.04 -15.04
CA VAL A 459 5.66 15.26 -13.58
C VAL A 459 4.42 16.02 -13.14
N ASP A 460 4.06 17.08 -13.86
CA ASP A 460 2.91 17.91 -13.54
C ASP A 460 1.61 17.10 -13.56
N ALA A 461 1.43 16.27 -14.58
CA ALA A 461 0.30 15.35 -14.66
C ALA A 461 0.26 14.36 -13.49
N CYS A 462 1.41 13.79 -13.08
CA CYS A 462 1.48 12.90 -11.93
C CYS A 462 1.11 13.63 -10.62
N MET A 463 1.65 14.83 -10.39
CA MET A 463 1.38 15.59 -9.16
C MET A 463 -0.09 16.02 -9.08
N ARG A 464 -0.71 16.39 -10.20
CA ARG A 464 -2.15 16.66 -10.26
C ARG A 464 -3.00 15.40 -10.08
N GLU A 465 -2.59 14.26 -10.63
CA GLU A 465 -3.22 12.95 -10.36
C GLU A 465 -3.21 12.64 -8.85
N LEU A 466 -2.06 12.79 -8.20
CA LEU A 466 -1.92 12.55 -6.77
C LEU A 466 -2.83 13.47 -5.95
N ALA A 467 -2.81 14.77 -6.25
CA ALA A 467 -3.57 15.74 -5.50
C ALA A 467 -5.10 15.57 -5.69
N ALA A 468 -5.57 15.13 -6.86
CA ALA A 468 -6.99 14.91 -7.12
C ALA A 468 -7.51 13.55 -6.64
N THR A 469 -6.67 12.50 -6.65
CA THR A 469 -7.13 11.11 -6.47
C THR A 469 -6.54 10.41 -5.25
N GLY A 470 -5.51 10.99 -4.64
CA GLY A 470 -4.71 10.35 -3.61
C GLY A 470 -3.87 9.17 -4.12
N TRP A 471 -3.76 8.95 -5.42
CA TRP A 471 -2.97 7.86 -5.98
C TRP A 471 -2.05 8.34 -7.10
N MET A 472 -0.92 7.67 -7.24
CA MET A 472 0.03 7.90 -8.34
C MET A 472 0.69 6.58 -8.72
N SER A 473 0.91 6.36 -10.02
CA SER A 473 1.61 5.17 -10.52
C SER A 473 3.03 5.08 -9.97
N ASN A 474 3.55 3.86 -9.77
CA ASN A 474 4.93 3.67 -9.30
C ASN A 474 5.96 4.38 -10.20
N ARG A 475 5.71 4.38 -11.53
CA ARG A 475 6.56 5.11 -12.49
C ARG A 475 6.49 6.63 -12.28
N GLY A 476 5.30 7.17 -12.01
CA GLY A 476 5.11 8.56 -11.62
C GLY A 476 5.89 8.89 -10.35
N ARG A 477 5.69 8.11 -9.27
CA ARG A 477 6.35 8.31 -7.96
C ARG A 477 7.87 8.37 -8.08
N GLN A 478 8.45 7.46 -8.86
CA GLN A 478 9.88 7.45 -9.18
C GLN A 478 10.35 8.74 -9.86
N ASN A 479 9.58 9.25 -10.84
CA ASN A 479 9.97 10.45 -11.59
C ASN A 479 9.82 11.73 -10.77
N VAL A 480 8.72 11.90 -10.03
CA VAL A 480 8.51 13.10 -9.21
C VAL A 480 9.52 13.17 -8.07
N ALA A 481 9.86 12.03 -7.46
CA ALA A 481 10.87 11.96 -6.40
C ALA A 481 12.28 12.26 -6.92
N ASN A 482 12.63 11.74 -8.10
CA ASN A 482 13.94 12.00 -8.71
C ASN A 482 14.07 13.45 -9.18
N LEU A 483 13.01 14.05 -9.75
CA LEU A 483 13.01 15.48 -10.07
C LEU A 483 13.28 16.32 -8.82
N LEU A 484 12.53 16.09 -7.73
CA LEU A 484 12.67 16.85 -6.49
C LEU A 484 14.08 16.76 -5.91
N SER A 485 14.60 15.55 -5.72
CA SER A 485 15.84 15.33 -4.99
C SER A 485 17.10 15.41 -5.85
N LYS A 486 17.07 14.97 -7.11
CA LYS A 486 18.27 14.90 -7.96
C LYS A 486 18.43 16.11 -8.86
N ALA A 487 17.34 16.55 -9.50
CA ALA A 487 17.39 17.67 -10.44
C ALA A 487 17.23 19.03 -9.75
N LEU A 488 16.26 19.14 -8.84
CA LEU A 488 16.04 20.36 -8.05
C LEU A 488 16.91 20.43 -6.80
N ARG A 489 17.49 19.29 -6.37
CA ARG A 489 18.36 19.20 -5.19
C ARG A 489 17.66 19.67 -3.91
N LEU A 490 16.35 19.49 -3.81
CA LEU A 490 15.55 19.81 -2.62
C LEU A 490 15.50 18.63 -1.64
N ASP A 491 15.31 18.93 -0.36
CA ASP A 491 15.22 17.90 0.69
C ASP A 491 14.07 16.93 0.40
N TRP A 492 14.43 15.65 0.25
CA TRP A 492 13.52 14.58 -0.08
C TRP A 492 12.39 14.38 0.94
N ARG A 493 12.63 14.77 2.21
CA ARG A 493 11.65 14.64 3.30
C ARG A 493 10.43 15.53 3.07
N LEU A 494 10.60 16.66 2.38
CA LEU A 494 9.48 17.52 1.97
C LEU A 494 8.53 16.76 1.04
N GLY A 495 9.07 16.06 0.05
CA GLY A 495 8.28 15.22 -0.85
C GLY A 495 7.66 14.02 -0.15
N ALA A 496 8.39 13.40 0.78
CA ALA A 496 7.88 12.31 1.61
C ALA A 496 6.67 12.74 2.44
N GLU A 497 6.67 13.96 2.97
CA GLU A 497 5.57 14.53 3.75
C GLU A 497 4.36 14.91 2.89
N VAL A 498 4.56 15.49 1.70
CA VAL A 498 3.47 15.68 0.72
C VAL A 498 2.80 14.35 0.38
N PHE A 499 3.60 13.30 0.14
CA PHE A 499 3.08 11.96 -0.11
C PHE A 499 2.39 11.36 1.13
N ALA A 500 2.90 11.62 2.34
CA ALA A 500 2.28 11.16 3.57
C ALA A 500 0.89 11.76 3.76
N SER A 501 0.70 13.02 3.40
CA SER A 501 -0.61 13.67 3.47
C SER A 501 -1.55 13.17 2.38
N LEU A 502 -1.11 13.15 1.11
CA LEU A 502 -2.01 12.91 -0.03
C LEU A 502 -2.27 11.43 -0.36
N LEU A 503 -1.30 10.53 -0.13
CA LEU A 503 -1.45 9.16 -0.61
C LEU A 503 -2.54 8.40 0.16
N ALA A 504 -3.53 7.93 -0.59
CA ALA A 504 -4.53 6.94 -0.21
C ALA A 504 -3.89 5.63 0.29
N ASP A 505 -2.74 5.27 -0.27
CA ASP A 505 -2.01 4.04 0.07
C ASP A 505 -0.73 4.29 0.88
N HIS A 506 -0.70 5.39 1.63
CA HIS A 506 0.44 5.70 2.47
C HIS A 506 0.70 4.60 3.51
N ASP A 507 1.96 4.18 3.56
CA ASP A 507 2.57 3.41 4.64
C ASP A 507 3.92 4.08 4.91
N TRP A 508 4.19 4.43 6.17
CA TRP A 508 5.40 5.17 6.53
C TRP A 508 6.68 4.43 6.10
N THR A 509 6.74 3.11 6.29
CA THR A 509 7.93 2.32 5.93
C THR A 509 8.16 2.33 4.42
N LEU A 510 7.10 2.11 3.64
CA LEU A 510 7.19 2.02 2.19
C LEU A 510 7.45 3.39 1.57
N ASN A 511 6.75 4.42 2.03
CA ASN A 511 6.89 5.78 1.53
C ASN A 511 8.31 6.30 1.80
N THR A 512 8.74 6.28 3.06
CA THR A 512 10.01 6.87 3.48
C THR A 512 11.20 6.14 2.85
N THR A 513 11.17 4.81 2.79
CA THR A 513 12.27 4.04 2.19
C THR A 513 12.32 4.20 0.67
N ASN A 514 11.16 4.27 -0.02
CA ASN A 514 11.14 4.57 -1.46
C ASN A 514 11.64 5.98 -1.76
N TRP A 515 11.29 6.97 -0.94
CA TRP A 515 11.79 8.33 -1.10
C TRP A 515 13.31 8.40 -0.92
N ALA A 516 13.84 7.78 0.15
CA ALA A 516 15.28 7.69 0.35
C ALA A 516 15.97 6.98 -0.83
N TYR A 517 15.40 5.86 -1.30
CA TYR A 517 15.92 5.09 -2.43
C TYR A 517 16.03 5.92 -3.71
N ASN A 518 14.95 6.61 -4.10
CA ASN A 518 14.91 7.41 -5.33
C ASN A 518 15.69 8.74 -5.24
N SER A 519 16.02 9.16 -4.02
CA SER A 519 16.81 10.36 -3.74
C SER A 519 18.31 10.09 -3.64
N GLY A 520 18.72 8.82 -3.69
CA GLY A 520 20.12 8.39 -3.59
C GLY A 520 20.71 8.51 -2.18
N VAL A 521 19.85 8.59 -1.17
CA VAL A 521 20.21 8.54 0.25
C VAL A 521 19.75 7.24 0.92
N GLY A 522 19.13 6.34 0.17
CA GLY A 522 18.74 4.98 0.56
C GLY A 522 19.64 3.92 -0.07
N ALA A 523 19.23 2.65 0.03
CA ALA A 523 19.97 1.49 -0.48
C ALA A 523 19.80 1.27 -2.01
N ASP A 524 20.00 2.29 -2.86
CA ASP A 524 20.08 2.10 -4.32
C ASP A 524 21.54 1.94 -4.79
N PRO A 525 21.98 0.75 -5.21
CA PRO A 525 23.36 0.54 -5.68
C PRO A 525 23.66 1.20 -7.03
N ARG A 526 22.67 1.79 -7.71
CA ARG A 526 22.79 2.26 -9.10
C ARG A 526 22.84 3.78 -9.26
N ASP A 527 22.57 4.55 -8.21
CA ASP A 527 22.46 6.02 -8.20
C ASP A 527 21.76 6.60 -9.45
N ARG A 528 20.49 6.20 -9.65
CA ARG A 528 19.77 6.49 -10.89
C ARG A 528 19.36 7.96 -11.01
N VAL A 529 19.48 8.48 -12.23
CA VAL A 529 18.93 9.78 -12.65
C VAL A 529 17.90 9.56 -13.75
N PHE A 530 16.69 10.08 -13.54
CA PHE A 530 15.61 10.05 -14.52
C PHE A 530 15.57 11.36 -15.30
N ARG A 531 15.44 11.19 -16.62
CA ARG A 531 15.19 12.28 -17.56
C ARG A 531 13.70 12.31 -17.84
N THR A 532 12.98 13.22 -17.20
CA THR A 532 11.52 13.19 -17.08
C THR A 532 10.80 13.18 -18.44
N VAL A 533 11.26 13.97 -19.42
CA VAL A 533 10.70 13.96 -20.79
C VAL A 533 10.88 12.59 -21.46
N THR A 534 12.07 12.00 -21.33
CA THR A 534 12.35 10.67 -21.92
C THR A 534 11.52 9.57 -21.26
N GLN A 535 11.28 9.70 -19.96
CA GLN A 535 10.42 8.78 -19.22
C GLN A 535 8.96 8.93 -19.67
N GLY A 536 8.47 10.16 -19.79
CA GLY A 536 7.14 10.47 -20.33
C GLY A 536 6.94 9.87 -21.72
N GLN A 537 7.82 10.15 -22.67
CA GLN A 537 7.73 9.62 -24.03
C GLN A 537 7.78 8.09 -24.09
N ARG A 538 8.51 7.44 -23.17
CA ARG A 538 8.65 5.99 -23.13
C ARG A 538 7.42 5.29 -22.53
N TYR A 539 6.86 5.84 -21.45
CA TYR A 539 5.82 5.18 -20.66
C TYR A 539 4.42 5.74 -20.92
N ASP A 540 4.32 6.94 -21.48
CA ASP A 540 3.09 7.58 -21.95
C ASP A 540 3.26 8.10 -23.40
N PRO A 541 3.56 7.24 -24.38
CA PRO A 541 3.92 7.67 -25.75
C PRO A 541 2.82 8.46 -26.45
N GLU A 542 1.56 8.25 -26.08
CA GLU A 542 0.39 8.95 -26.63
C GLU A 542 -0.03 10.17 -25.80
N ALA A 543 0.70 10.49 -24.74
CA ALA A 543 0.41 11.57 -23.80
C ALA A 543 -0.99 11.42 -23.14
N ARG A 544 -1.46 10.20 -22.86
CA ARG A 544 -2.78 9.94 -22.27
C ARG A 544 -2.87 10.48 -20.84
N LEU A 545 -1.85 10.23 -20.01
CA LEU A 545 -1.80 10.77 -18.64
C LEU A 545 -1.74 12.30 -18.70
N ILE A 546 -0.87 12.83 -19.55
CA ILE A 546 -0.69 14.28 -19.72
C ILE A 546 -2.00 14.94 -20.12
N ARG A 547 -2.69 14.45 -21.15
CA ARG A 547 -3.96 15.04 -21.61
C ARG A 547 -5.07 14.95 -20.57
N ALA A 548 -5.09 13.88 -19.76
CA ALA A 548 -6.11 13.70 -18.73
C ALA A 548 -5.97 14.70 -17.56
N TRP A 549 -4.72 15.03 -17.18
CA TRP A 549 -4.44 15.87 -16.01
C TRP A 549 -3.98 17.29 -16.34
N LEU A 550 -3.57 17.53 -17.59
CA LEU A 550 -3.17 18.82 -18.15
C LEU A 550 -4.04 19.11 -19.38
N PRO A 551 -5.36 19.36 -19.20
CA PRO A 551 -6.26 19.65 -20.33
C PRO A 551 -5.80 20.84 -21.16
N GLU A 552 -5.03 21.77 -20.57
CA GLU A 552 -4.40 22.88 -21.28
C GLU A 552 -3.42 22.43 -22.39
N LEU A 553 -2.88 21.21 -22.30
CA LEU A 553 -1.98 20.63 -23.31
C LEU A 553 -2.71 19.68 -24.28
N ALA A 554 -4.02 19.46 -24.12
CA ALA A 554 -4.77 18.48 -24.91
C ALA A 554 -4.84 18.82 -26.41
N GLY A 555 -4.68 20.11 -26.77
CA GLY A 555 -4.63 20.56 -28.17
C GLY A 555 -3.33 20.24 -28.91
N LEU A 556 -2.26 19.86 -28.20
CA LEU A 556 -0.97 19.57 -28.82
C LEU A 556 -0.87 18.12 -29.33
N PRO A 557 -0.10 17.86 -30.41
CA PRO A 557 0.40 16.52 -30.74
C PRO A 557 1.16 15.87 -29.57
N ALA A 558 1.18 14.53 -29.48
CA ALA A 558 1.69 13.83 -28.30
C ALA A 558 3.17 14.14 -27.99
N ASP A 559 4.01 14.21 -29.02
CA ASP A 559 5.41 14.61 -28.93
C ASP A 559 5.62 16.03 -28.39
N LEU A 560 4.77 16.97 -28.79
CA LEU A 560 4.75 18.35 -28.27
C LEU A 560 4.08 18.45 -26.90
N ALA A 561 3.12 17.60 -26.57
CA ALA A 561 2.51 17.56 -25.24
C ALA A 561 3.52 17.15 -24.16
N HIS A 562 4.56 16.36 -24.51
CA HIS A 562 5.69 16.08 -23.62
C HIS A 562 6.70 17.24 -23.52
N GLN A 563 6.71 18.15 -24.49
CA GLN A 563 7.69 19.24 -24.63
C GLN A 563 7.05 20.51 -25.21
N PRO A 564 6.10 21.16 -24.51
CA PRO A 564 5.33 22.27 -25.08
C PRO A 564 6.20 23.47 -25.46
N TRP A 565 7.35 23.65 -24.81
CA TRP A 565 8.35 24.67 -25.15
C TRP A 565 9.06 24.46 -26.49
N ALA A 566 8.95 23.28 -27.10
CA ALA A 566 9.51 22.99 -28.41
C ALA A 566 8.54 23.34 -29.56
N ALA A 567 7.29 23.72 -29.25
CA ALA A 567 6.30 24.08 -30.24
C ALA A 567 6.63 25.44 -30.88
N THR A 568 6.36 25.54 -32.18
CA THR A 568 6.45 26.81 -32.93
C THR A 568 5.33 27.77 -32.50
N PRO A 569 5.50 29.09 -32.72
CA PRO A 569 4.44 30.07 -32.46
C PRO A 569 3.10 29.72 -33.14
N GLU A 570 3.15 29.16 -34.34
CA GLU A 570 1.96 28.73 -35.09
C GLU A 570 1.26 27.54 -34.43
N GLN A 571 2.03 26.56 -33.94
CA GLN A 571 1.50 25.40 -33.22
C GLN A 571 0.89 25.79 -31.87
N LEU A 572 1.53 26.71 -31.15
CA LEU A 572 1.02 27.28 -29.90
C LEU A 572 -0.29 28.06 -30.14
N ALA A 573 -0.33 28.91 -31.18
CA ALA A 573 -1.53 29.64 -31.56
C ALA A 573 -2.68 28.70 -31.96
N ALA A 574 -2.40 27.64 -32.72
CA ALA A 574 -3.39 26.64 -33.11
C ALA A 574 -3.97 25.89 -31.90
N ALA A 575 -3.13 25.60 -30.89
CA ALA A 575 -3.56 24.99 -29.62
C ALA A 575 -4.14 26.01 -28.62
N ARG A 576 -4.20 27.30 -28.96
CA ARG A 576 -4.56 28.41 -28.05
C ARG A 576 -3.74 28.40 -26.75
N LEU A 577 -2.47 28.02 -26.83
CA LEU A 577 -1.57 27.85 -25.70
C LEU A 577 -0.54 28.98 -25.66
N CYS A 578 -0.35 29.57 -24.49
CA CYS A 578 0.74 30.46 -24.17
C CYS A 578 1.65 29.84 -23.11
N LEU A 579 2.96 30.03 -23.30
CA LEU A 579 3.94 29.59 -22.31
C LEU A 579 4.18 30.73 -21.32
N GLY A 580 4.15 30.41 -20.03
CA GLY A 580 4.43 31.37 -18.96
C GLY A 580 5.87 31.88 -18.98
N GLU A 581 6.21 32.74 -18.03
CA GLU A 581 7.58 33.25 -17.90
C GLU A 581 8.52 32.19 -17.31
N GLN A 582 9.82 32.33 -17.62
CA GLN A 582 10.85 31.53 -16.97
C GLN A 582 10.91 31.87 -15.48
N PRO A 583 10.99 30.87 -14.59
CA PRO A 583 11.14 31.15 -13.16
C PRO A 583 12.45 31.92 -12.91
N THR A 584 12.34 33.13 -12.37
CA THR A 584 13.48 33.89 -11.88
C THR A 584 14.00 33.28 -10.59
N ALA A 585 15.30 32.98 -10.53
CA ALA A 585 15.94 32.49 -9.31
C ALA A 585 15.79 33.53 -8.17
N GLY A 586 15.26 33.10 -7.01
CA GLY A 586 15.17 33.92 -5.80
C GLY A 586 13.90 34.78 -5.63
N ALA A 587 12.90 34.70 -6.52
CA ALA A 587 11.72 35.57 -6.47
C ALA A 587 10.70 35.29 -5.35
N ALA A 588 10.92 34.31 -4.47
CA ALA A 588 9.99 34.03 -3.38
C ALA A 588 10.67 33.40 -2.15
N ALA A 589 11.68 34.08 -1.61
CA ALA A 589 12.30 33.70 -0.32
C ALA A 589 11.30 33.76 0.86
N ASP A 590 10.18 34.49 0.71
CA ASP A 590 9.18 34.71 1.77
C ASP A 590 7.87 33.93 1.59
N ALA A 591 7.78 33.03 0.60
CA ALA A 591 6.53 32.29 0.39
C ALA A 591 6.43 31.10 1.35
N ALA A 592 5.39 31.09 2.19
CA ALA A 592 5.09 29.99 3.09
C ALA A 592 4.96 28.65 2.32
N PRO A 593 5.36 27.51 2.91
CA PRO A 593 5.12 26.21 2.30
C PRO A 593 3.62 26.04 1.97
N PRO A 594 3.30 25.39 0.84
CA PRO A 594 1.91 25.24 0.44
C PRO A 594 1.18 24.32 1.43
N ASP A 595 0.02 24.77 1.90
CA ASP A 595 -0.86 23.93 2.71
C ASP A 595 -1.55 22.85 1.85
N ALA A 596 -2.20 21.87 2.51
CA ALA A 596 -2.88 20.77 1.84
C ALA A 596 -3.95 21.26 0.85
N ALA A 597 -4.71 22.29 1.22
CA ALA A 597 -5.77 22.85 0.37
C ALA A 597 -5.19 23.51 -0.90
N GLN A 598 -4.03 24.14 -0.82
CA GLN A 598 -3.34 24.72 -1.97
C GLN A 598 -2.78 23.65 -2.92
N ILE A 599 -2.32 22.51 -2.37
CA ILE A 599 -1.86 21.39 -3.18
C ILE A 599 -3.05 20.70 -3.86
N GLU A 600 -4.15 20.49 -3.14
CA GLU A 600 -5.39 19.90 -3.65
C GLU A 600 -6.09 20.80 -4.67
N ALA A 601 -6.15 22.12 -4.43
CA ALA A 601 -6.74 23.09 -5.36
C ALA A 601 -6.01 23.12 -6.71
N ALA A 602 -4.69 22.86 -6.73
CA ALA A 602 -3.92 22.78 -7.97
C ALA A 602 -4.33 21.58 -8.86
N ALA A 603 -4.97 20.56 -8.28
CA ALA A 603 -5.46 19.38 -8.98
C ALA A 603 -6.77 19.61 -9.75
N ALA A 604 -7.57 20.59 -9.32
CA ALA A 604 -8.93 20.81 -9.79
C ALA A 604 -9.02 21.43 -11.20
N GLY A 605 -7.91 21.72 -11.88
CA GLY A 605 -7.90 22.29 -13.24
C GLY A 605 -8.52 23.71 -13.36
N THR A 606 -9.09 24.23 -12.28
CA THR A 606 -9.85 25.48 -12.22
C THR A 606 -9.05 26.69 -12.66
N ALA A 607 -7.73 26.70 -12.46
CA ALA A 607 -6.88 27.82 -12.87
C ALA A 607 -6.73 27.93 -14.41
N ALA A 608 -6.64 26.81 -15.13
CA ALA A 608 -6.50 26.82 -16.59
C ALA A 608 -7.83 27.11 -17.28
N GLU A 609 -8.93 26.57 -16.77
CA GLU A 609 -10.28 26.82 -17.28
C GLU A 609 -10.76 28.24 -16.95
N ALA A 610 -10.44 28.78 -15.76
CA ALA A 610 -10.75 30.16 -15.40
C ALA A 610 -9.91 31.17 -16.22
N ALA A 611 -8.62 30.92 -16.42
CA ALA A 611 -7.77 31.78 -17.26
C ALA A 611 -8.19 31.75 -18.74
N ALA A 612 -8.63 30.59 -19.25
CA ALA A 612 -9.19 30.47 -20.59
C ALA A 612 -10.52 31.23 -20.74
N ALA A 613 -11.32 31.30 -19.68
CA ALA A 613 -12.59 32.04 -19.67
C ALA A 613 -12.40 33.57 -19.67
N GLU A 614 -11.34 34.11 -19.05
CA GLU A 614 -11.07 35.55 -19.02
C GLU A 614 -10.27 36.09 -20.23
N HIS A 615 -9.35 35.30 -20.80
CA HIS A 615 -8.41 35.79 -21.82
C HIS A 615 -8.41 35.02 -23.14
N GLY A 616 -9.18 33.93 -23.27
CA GLY A 616 -9.29 33.15 -24.51
C GLY A 616 -8.04 32.32 -24.90
N GLN A 617 -7.00 32.32 -24.05
CA GLN A 617 -5.77 31.52 -24.20
C GLN A 617 -5.49 30.72 -22.93
N LEU A 618 -5.06 29.47 -23.11
CA LEU A 618 -4.59 28.57 -22.06
C LEU A 618 -3.14 28.92 -21.73
N VAL A 619 -2.73 28.84 -20.46
CA VAL A 619 -1.36 29.13 -20.03
C VAL A 619 -0.72 27.89 -19.41
N TYR A 620 0.50 27.54 -19.84
CA TYR A 620 1.29 26.46 -19.25
C TYR A 620 2.70 26.98 -18.86
N PRO A 621 3.23 26.65 -17.67
CA PRO A 621 4.45 27.26 -17.17
C PRO A 621 5.72 26.75 -17.87
N MET A 622 6.76 27.58 -17.92
CA MET A 622 8.07 27.17 -18.45
C MET A 622 8.85 26.28 -17.46
N PRO A 623 9.66 25.31 -17.93
CA PRO A 623 10.38 24.37 -17.08
C PRO A 623 11.18 24.98 -15.92
N VAL A 624 11.10 24.39 -14.73
CA VAL A 624 11.91 24.76 -13.52
C VAL A 624 13.38 24.37 -13.60
N VAL A 625 13.74 23.55 -14.59
CA VAL A 625 15.09 23.08 -14.88
C VAL A 625 15.35 23.25 -16.37
N ASP A 626 16.63 23.26 -16.77
CA ASP A 626 16.99 23.26 -18.18
C ASP A 626 16.38 22.02 -18.88
N PRO A 627 15.43 22.20 -19.82
CA PRO A 627 14.75 21.09 -20.48
C PRO A 627 15.71 20.20 -21.28
N ALA A 628 16.85 20.72 -21.75
CA ALA A 628 17.85 19.93 -22.47
C ALA A 628 18.44 18.80 -21.60
N THR A 629 18.48 18.97 -20.28
CA THR A 629 18.92 17.94 -19.33
C THR A 629 17.91 16.81 -19.16
N GLN A 630 16.65 17.07 -19.50
CA GLN A 630 15.52 16.14 -19.32
C GLN A 630 15.21 15.31 -20.57
N VAL A 631 15.90 15.56 -21.67
CA VAL A 631 15.81 14.80 -22.93
C VAL A 631 17.00 13.86 -23.05
N GLY A 632 16.78 12.60 -23.42
CA GLY A 632 17.83 11.62 -23.65
C GLY A 632 18.64 11.97 -24.91
N LYS A 633 19.93 11.64 -24.95
CA LYS A 633 20.63 11.57 -26.23
C LYS A 633 19.85 10.55 -27.07
N GLY A 634 19.32 10.97 -28.23
CA GLY A 634 18.55 10.08 -29.13
C GLY A 634 19.31 8.78 -29.40
N PRO A 635 18.62 7.71 -29.86
CA PRO A 635 19.28 6.43 -30.08
C PRO A 635 20.53 6.65 -30.92
N LYS A 636 21.72 6.33 -30.37
CA LYS A 636 22.93 6.23 -31.17
C LYS A 636 22.57 5.27 -32.29
N ALA A 637 22.58 5.76 -33.54
CA ALA A 637 22.46 4.90 -34.70
C ALA A 637 23.47 3.77 -34.47
N ARG A 638 22.97 2.54 -34.26
CA ARG A 638 23.84 1.36 -34.23
C ARG A 638 24.49 1.35 -35.61
N SER A 639 25.77 1.72 -35.70
CA SER A 639 26.54 1.44 -36.90
C SER A 639 26.45 -0.07 -37.10
N LYS A 640 25.93 -0.44 -38.28
CA LYS A 640 25.73 -1.84 -38.69
C LYS A 640 26.98 -2.68 -38.50
#